data_AF-A0A938HB94-F1
#
_entry.id   AF-A0A938HB94-F1
#
_cell.length_a   1.000
_cell.length_b   1.000
_cell.length_c   1.000
_cell.angle_alpha   90.00
_cell.angle_beta   90.00
_cell.angle_gamma   90.00
#
_symmetry.space_group_name_H-M   'P 1'
#
loop_
_entity.id
_entity.type
_entity.pdbx_description
1 polymer ?
#
loop_
_entity_poly.entity_id
_entity_poly.type
_entity_poly.pdbx_seq_one_letter_code
_entity_poly.pdbx_strand_id
1 'polypeptide(L)'
;MKKLFLQLIVVASSQQVFAQTIAQVRNLGIGQTVTVSGVVTNGSELGPIRYMQDGTAGIACYGSNLNTIQKGDSITATGVLFEFNGLLELSPTNSFTNHGQAVNPPAPLVISIPTAGESLEGQLIRLDNVNFVQTGSFATGNSTVQVFDGSNTFDVRVNGSTNIDGSAIPTGPISIIGLLGQFNANYQLVPRSTQDFFTYVAPAREINVKINGNDILSGSTYVVGTAANTTITIENYGVQNLTVSGATFSGANAADYSCNANVVVGATSSQNITLNFIPGGTGSRLATISIANDDTDENPYIINLYGIGNNNLATEPSNNPSSLTFPTIKPYSLSGEYTSVSAEKYIVLWRQGGAVAGLPIDGTTYKRGDVIGNAKVAYIGSGTGFTPRHIEANTNYHFAVYAFNGPAGYENYRTMNPATGNVTSTGSQIGNYYNGIISGSSSFLTDLSALINPHTSISYYNYLTTMMNQYEVRDTTNGQSYVECVYTGERKVFNDPFTWTAVGYSREHTYSHSWMPTFPCDNPEKPEYNDQHNLWPTNLQQANTPRSNLPLMDIDGNVVFTYLQGSVGYSGNQLVYEPRPEQKGNAARSIFYMATCYNGQAGNTWELPANQSQESLKTWHFADAPDNYEIARHEYAAVLQGNRNPFIDSAYFACHINFSNMSYLVCDMGLENKLDQNFSVFPVPASQTLYAQVNGLDITAYQITDMQGRQIGAAQNTKLPVLVLPISEYKAGVYILTVDTPYGQVKREFVIE
;
A
#
# COMPACT_ATOMS: atom_id res chain seq x y z
N MET A 1 -48.52 32.35 -24.97
CA MET A 1 -48.34 31.07 -24.26
C MET A 1 -46.85 30.81 -24.13
N LYS A 2 -46.35 30.80 -22.89
CA LYS A 2 -44.93 30.85 -22.53
C LYS A 2 -44.27 29.48 -22.72
N LYS A 3 -43.10 29.46 -23.37
CA LYS A 3 -42.21 28.30 -23.45
C LYS A 3 -41.57 28.09 -22.07
N LEU A 4 -41.83 26.95 -21.42
CA LEU A 4 -41.13 26.53 -20.21
C LEU A 4 -39.77 25.98 -20.62
N PHE A 5 -38.70 26.69 -20.27
CA PHE A 5 -37.35 26.13 -20.22
C PHE A 5 -37.24 25.35 -18.91
N LEU A 6 -37.09 24.02 -19.00
CA LEU A 6 -36.77 23.17 -17.86
C LEU A 6 -35.25 23.31 -17.61
N GLN A 7 -34.87 24.13 -16.64
CA GLN A 7 -33.49 24.18 -16.17
C GLN A 7 -33.20 22.90 -15.38
N LEU A 8 -32.28 22.10 -15.90
CA LEU A 8 -31.69 20.94 -15.22
C LEU A 8 -30.80 21.48 -14.09
N ILE A 9 -31.27 21.44 -12.84
CA ILE A 9 -30.43 21.71 -11.68
C ILE A 9 -29.57 20.46 -11.45
N VAL A 10 -28.33 20.50 -11.92
CA VAL A 10 -27.28 19.57 -11.49
C VAL A 10 -26.97 19.93 -10.04
N VAL A 11 -27.54 19.19 -9.10
CA VAL A 11 -27.09 19.22 -7.70
C VAL A 11 -25.77 18.46 -7.67
N ALA A 12 -24.66 19.18 -7.86
CA ALA A 12 -23.36 18.68 -7.50
C ALA A 12 -23.33 18.54 -5.97
N SER A 13 -23.59 17.34 -5.47
CA SER A 13 -23.29 16.99 -4.08
C SER A 13 -21.76 17.00 -3.93
N SER A 14 -21.19 18.15 -3.58
CA SER A 14 -19.83 18.22 -3.08
C SER A 14 -19.79 17.45 -1.76
N GLN A 15 -19.37 16.18 -1.80
CA GLN A 15 -18.93 15.50 -0.60
C GLN A 15 -17.70 16.26 -0.11
N GLN A 16 -17.86 17.03 0.97
CA GLN A 16 -16.70 17.54 1.70
C GLN A 16 -16.03 16.33 2.33
N VAL A 17 -14.91 15.91 1.74
CA VAL A 17 -14.00 14.95 2.38
C VAL A 17 -13.43 15.68 3.57
N PHE A 18 -13.88 15.33 4.77
CA PHE A 18 -13.27 15.83 6.01
C PHE A 18 -11.86 15.26 6.12
N ALA A 19 -10.88 16.11 6.41
CA ALA A 19 -9.52 15.66 6.63
C ALA A 19 -9.46 14.72 7.85
N GLN A 20 -8.79 13.58 7.69
CA GLN A 20 -8.53 12.63 8.76
C GLN A 20 -7.44 13.19 9.69
N THR A 21 -7.40 12.73 10.95
CA THR A 21 -6.26 13.09 11.81
C THR A 21 -5.00 12.38 11.33
N ILE A 22 -3.84 12.99 11.54
CA ILE A 22 -2.57 12.40 11.10
C ILE A 22 -2.34 11.06 11.81
N ALA A 23 -2.69 10.94 13.09
CA ALA A 23 -2.58 9.67 13.82
C ALA A 23 -3.45 8.56 13.20
N GLN A 24 -4.64 8.86 12.69
CA GLN A 24 -5.47 7.88 11.97
C GLN A 24 -4.79 7.42 10.68
N VAL A 25 -4.27 8.39 9.91
CA VAL A 25 -3.62 8.13 8.62
C VAL A 25 -2.36 7.29 8.78
N ARG A 26 -1.55 7.52 9.82
CA ARG A 26 -0.36 6.71 10.11
C ARG A 26 -0.66 5.24 10.35
N ASN A 27 -1.90 4.88 10.69
CA ASN A 27 -2.34 3.50 10.90
C ASN A 27 -3.00 2.88 9.64
N LEU A 28 -3.06 3.61 8.53
CA LEU A 28 -3.56 3.08 7.26
C LEU A 28 -2.45 2.32 6.53
N GLY A 29 -2.85 1.46 5.59
CA GLY A 29 -1.88 0.73 4.78
C GLY A 29 -1.12 1.65 3.81
N ILE A 30 0.14 1.33 3.54
CA ILE A 30 0.88 1.93 2.43
C ILE A 30 0.11 1.75 1.10
N GLY A 31 0.12 2.77 0.25
CA GLY A 31 -0.60 2.86 -1.02
C GLY A 31 -1.96 3.57 -0.93
N GLN A 32 -2.45 3.92 0.27
CA GLN A 32 -3.70 4.65 0.44
C GLN A 32 -3.59 6.11 0.00
N THR A 33 -4.50 6.60 -0.82
CA THR A 33 -4.67 8.05 -0.98
C THR A 33 -5.43 8.60 0.23
N VAL A 34 -4.82 9.54 0.94
CA VAL A 34 -5.33 10.09 2.20
C VAL A 34 -5.32 11.61 2.14
N THR A 35 -6.22 12.23 2.91
CA THR A 35 -6.28 13.69 3.06
C THR A 35 -6.11 14.05 4.53
N VAL A 36 -5.09 14.83 4.85
CA VAL A 36 -4.76 15.29 6.21
C VAL A 36 -4.63 16.80 6.26
N SER A 37 -4.91 17.38 7.42
CA SER A 37 -4.65 18.80 7.70
C SER A 37 -3.68 18.95 8.85
N GLY A 38 -2.82 19.96 8.80
CA GLY A 38 -1.79 20.17 9.80
C GLY A 38 -0.96 21.42 9.52
N VAL A 39 -0.11 21.79 10.48
CA VAL A 39 0.76 22.94 10.37
C VAL A 39 2.17 22.50 9.97
N VAL A 40 2.72 23.14 8.96
CA VAL A 40 4.01 22.84 8.38
C VAL A 40 5.14 23.34 9.27
N THR A 41 6.13 22.48 9.56
CA THR A 41 7.17 22.74 10.58
C THR A 41 8.55 22.99 9.98
N ASN A 42 8.72 22.86 8.66
CA ASN A 42 9.93 23.24 7.90
C ASN A 42 9.59 24.02 6.62
N GLY A 43 10.58 24.71 6.06
CA GLY A 43 10.49 25.36 4.75
C GLY A 43 11.31 24.66 3.67
N SER A 44 11.67 25.42 2.64
CA SER A 44 12.44 24.97 1.48
C SER A 44 13.88 24.58 1.79
N GLU A 45 14.39 24.89 2.99
CA GLU A 45 15.74 24.53 3.44
C GLU A 45 15.99 23.01 3.48
N LEU A 46 14.93 22.19 3.51
CA LEU A 46 15.02 20.73 3.41
C LEU A 46 14.67 20.18 2.01
N GLY A 47 14.54 21.05 1.01
CA GLY A 47 14.20 20.67 -0.37
C GLY A 47 12.70 20.50 -0.61
N PRO A 48 12.26 19.46 -1.35
CA PRO A 48 10.86 19.28 -1.77
C PRO A 48 9.94 18.67 -0.70
N ILE A 49 10.46 18.36 0.49
CA ILE A 49 9.69 17.77 1.58
C ILE A 49 9.11 18.85 2.51
N ARG A 50 7.89 18.62 3.00
CA ARG A 50 7.25 19.40 4.07
C ARG A 50 6.75 18.45 5.15
N TYR A 51 7.34 18.51 6.33
CA TYR A 51 6.80 17.95 7.55
C TYR A 51 5.64 18.80 8.02
N MET A 52 4.54 18.16 8.37
CA MET A 52 3.37 18.79 8.95
C MET A 52 2.87 17.97 10.13
N GLN A 53 2.30 18.63 11.13
CA GLN A 53 1.72 17.97 12.29
C GLN A 53 0.41 18.63 12.70
N ASP A 54 -0.48 17.82 13.26
CA ASP A 54 -1.72 18.25 13.89
C ASP A 54 -1.63 18.01 15.41
N GLY A 55 -2.75 18.11 16.12
CA GLY A 55 -2.79 17.83 17.56
C GLY A 55 -2.62 16.34 17.92
N THR A 56 -2.40 15.46 16.95
CA THR A 56 -2.40 14.00 17.13
C THR A 56 -1.09 13.33 16.71
N ALA A 57 -0.48 13.74 15.59
CA ALA A 57 0.80 13.18 15.11
C ALA A 57 1.44 14.06 14.01
N GLY A 58 2.63 13.65 13.55
CA GLY A 58 3.34 14.25 12.41
C GLY A 58 3.38 13.32 11.18
N ILE A 59 3.48 13.91 9.99
CA ILE A 59 3.68 13.20 8.73
C ILE A 59 4.44 14.08 7.73
N ALA A 60 5.24 13.47 6.86
CA ALA A 60 5.90 14.17 5.77
C ALA A 60 5.03 14.20 4.49
N CYS A 61 5.09 15.29 3.75
CA CYS A 61 4.54 15.43 2.39
C CYS A 61 5.70 15.65 1.42
N TYR A 62 5.80 14.84 0.38
CA TYR A 62 6.86 14.92 -0.62
C TYR A 62 6.30 15.33 -1.99
N GLY A 63 6.84 16.39 -2.58
CA GLY A 63 6.48 16.81 -3.94
C GLY A 63 7.06 18.16 -4.35
N SER A 64 7.43 18.28 -5.63
CA SER A 64 7.93 19.54 -6.20
C SER A 64 6.87 20.65 -6.25
N ASN A 65 5.59 20.28 -6.20
CA ASN A 65 4.44 21.19 -6.11
C ASN A 65 4.34 21.94 -4.77
N LEU A 66 5.05 21.50 -3.72
CA LEU A 66 5.02 22.10 -2.39
C LEU A 66 5.96 23.32 -2.23
N ASN A 67 6.59 23.78 -3.32
CA ASN A 67 7.59 24.84 -3.30
C ASN A 67 7.08 26.21 -2.81
N THR A 68 5.77 26.45 -2.85
CA THR A 68 5.13 27.69 -2.34
C THR A 68 4.78 27.64 -0.85
N ILE A 69 4.82 26.47 -0.23
CA ILE A 69 4.46 26.27 1.18
C ILE A 69 5.60 26.69 2.11
N GLN A 70 5.28 27.53 3.09
CA GLN A 70 6.23 28.06 4.07
C GLN A 70 6.05 27.41 5.45
N LYS A 71 7.12 27.46 6.26
CA LYS A 71 7.05 27.10 7.68
C LYS A 71 5.96 27.93 8.37
N GLY A 72 5.13 27.27 9.18
CA GLY A 72 4.00 27.87 9.89
C GLY A 72 2.70 27.91 9.09
N ASP A 73 2.70 27.57 7.80
CA ASP A 73 1.46 27.46 7.03
C ASP A 73 0.62 26.27 7.51
N SER A 74 -0.69 26.50 7.62
CA SER A 74 -1.69 25.45 7.80
C SER A 74 -2.11 24.95 6.42
N ILE A 75 -1.92 23.67 6.14
CA ILE A 75 -2.27 23.08 4.85
C ILE A 75 -3.22 21.90 5.02
N THR A 76 -4.06 21.67 4.01
CA THR A 76 -4.74 20.39 3.79
C THR A 76 -4.09 19.73 2.58
N ALA A 77 -3.46 18.58 2.77
CA ALA A 77 -2.75 17.84 1.72
C ALA A 77 -3.44 16.51 1.44
N THR A 78 -3.53 16.16 0.15
CA THR A 78 -3.96 14.85 -0.32
C THR A 78 -2.82 14.18 -1.06
N GLY A 79 -2.48 12.95 -0.68
CA GLY A 79 -1.40 12.19 -1.30
C GLY A 79 -1.47 10.71 -1.00
N VAL A 80 -0.59 9.94 -1.62
CA VAL A 80 -0.49 8.49 -1.40
C VAL A 80 0.41 8.21 -0.21
N LEU A 81 -0.10 7.54 0.81
CA LEU A 81 0.67 7.07 1.95
C LEU A 81 1.75 6.11 1.45
N PHE A 82 3.00 6.41 1.76
CA PHE A 82 4.17 5.76 1.18
C PHE A 82 5.27 5.69 2.23
N GLU A 83 6.11 4.67 2.15
CA GLU A 83 7.27 4.56 3.02
C GLU A 83 8.53 4.67 2.16
N PHE A 84 9.29 5.75 2.33
CA PHE A 84 10.50 6.01 1.56
C PHE A 84 11.73 5.94 2.47
N ASN A 85 12.54 4.90 2.29
CA ASN A 85 13.68 4.59 3.17
C ASN A 85 13.28 4.64 4.65
N GLY A 86 12.16 4.01 5.01
CA GLY A 86 11.66 3.98 6.38
C GLY A 86 10.86 5.22 6.83
N LEU A 87 10.90 6.34 6.11
CA LEU A 87 10.07 7.51 6.45
C LEU A 87 8.65 7.34 5.94
N LEU A 88 7.64 7.45 6.81
CA LEU A 88 6.24 7.51 6.39
C LEU A 88 5.87 8.90 5.83
N GLU A 89 5.46 8.93 4.57
CA GLU A 89 5.20 10.17 3.83
C GLU A 89 3.99 10.09 2.88
N LEU A 90 3.48 11.25 2.46
CA LEU A 90 2.55 11.38 1.34
C LEU A 90 3.35 11.60 0.05
N SER A 91 3.48 10.55 -0.76
CA SER A 91 4.37 10.50 -1.92
C SER A 91 3.78 9.67 -3.07
N PRO A 92 3.38 10.30 -4.19
CA PRO A 92 3.36 11.75 -4.40
C PRO A 92 2.29 12.45 -3.54
N THR A 93 2.54 13.71 -3.20
CA THR A 93 1.47 14.62 -2.74
C THR A 93 0.66 15.10 -3.95
N ASN A 94 -0.46 14.44 -4.24
CA ASN A 94 -1.33 14.72 -5.40
C ASN A 94 -1.85 16.16 -5.46
N SER A 95 -2.28 16.72 -4.33
CA SER A 95 -2.83 18.09 -4.26
C SER A 95 -2.73 18.66 -2.85
N PHE A 96 -2.78 19.98 -2.72
CA PHE A 96 -2.91 20.64 -1.41
C PHE A 96 -3.72 21.94 -1.51
N THR A 97 -4.25 22.38 -0.38
CA THR A 97 -4.81 23.71 -0.16
C THR A 97 -4.02 24.38 0.97
N ASN A 98 -3.47 25.58 0.71
CA ASN A 98 -2.82 26.39 1.73
C ASN A 98 -3.83 27.37 2.34
N HIS A 99 -4.02 27.31 3.66
CA HIS A 99 -4.93 28.17 4.41
C HIS A 99 -4.24 29.40 5.02
N GLY A 100 -2.94 29.59 4.73
CA GLY A 100 -2.10 30.65 5.28
C GLY A 100 -1.49 30.26 6.63
N GLN A 101 -0.89 31.25 7.30
CA GLN A 101 -0.21 31.05 8.58
C GLN A 101 -1.16 30.56 9.67
N ALA A 102 -0.75 29.53 10.40
CA ALA A 102 -1.49 29.00 11.53
C ALA A 102 -1.56 30.03 12.67
N VAL A 103 -2.72 30.11 13.32
CA VAL A 103 -2.91 30.96 14.52
C VAL A 103 -2.01 30.50 15.67
N ASN A 104 -1.87 29.18 15.82
CA ASN A 104 -1.07 28.54 16.84
C ASN A 104 -0.08 27.57 16.17
N PRO A 105 1.14 28.02 15.83
CA PRO A 105 2.15 27.11 15.29
C PRO A 105 2.58 26.08 16.36
N PRO A 106 2.88 24.83 15.97
CA PRO A 106 3.33 23.82 16.90
C PRO A 106 4.62 24.24 17.60
N ALA A 107 4.63 24.16 18.94
CA ALA A 107 5.85 24.23 19.72
C ALA A 107 6.61 22.89 19.60
N PRO A 108 7.96 22.90 19.68
CA PRO A 108 8.73 21.66 19.76
C PRO A 108 8.35 20.86 21.00
N LEU A 109 8.11 19.55 20.81
CA LEU A 109 7.90 18.63 21.92
C LEU A 109 9.24 18.30 22.57
N VAL A 110 9.40 18.60 23.85
CA VAL A 110 10.61 18.28 24.62
C VAL A 110 10.59 16.79 24.94
N ILE A 111 11.65 16.07 24.57
CA ILE A 111 11.73 14.63 24.72
C ILE A 111 13.12 14.18 25.16
N SER A 112 13.22 12.96 25.68
CA SER A 112 14.49 12.25 25.87
C SER A 112 14.87 11.43 24.64
N ILE A 113 16.16 11.12 24.45
CA ILE A 113 16.62 10.28 23.33
C ILE A 113 15.86 8.93 23.24
N PRO A 114 15.65 8.17 24.33
CA PRO A 114 14.94 6.88 24.25
C PRO A 114 13.50 6.95 23.72
N THR A 115 12.85 8.12 23.79
CA THR A 115 11.47 8.30 23.29
C THR A 115 11.40 8.70 21.82
N ALA A 116 12.53 9.02 21.20
CA ALA A 116 12.61 9.41 19.79
C ALA A 116 12.45 8.18 18.87
N GLY A 117 11.20 7.83 18.56
CA GLY A 117 10.86 6.70 17.68
C GLY A 117 9.56 6.89 16.91
N GLU A 118 9.01 5.78 16.41
CA GLU A 118 7.88 5.72 15.46
C GLU A 118 6.68 6.59 15.84
N SER A 119 6.31 6.60 17.12
CA SER A 119 5.15 7.35 17.61
C SER A 119 5.27 8.86 17.41
N LEU A 120 6.49 9.37 17.29
CA LEU A 120 6.79 10.79 17.15
C LEU A 120 7.33 11.14 15.76
N GLU A 121 7.44 10.15 14.86
CA GLU A 121 7.97 10.38 13.52
C GLU A 121 7.13 11.46 12.80
N GLY A 122 7.84 12.37 12.13
CA GLY A 122 7.31 13.53 11.45
C GLY A 122 7.05 14.75 12.35
N GLN A 123 7.18 14.63 13.68
CA GLN A 123 6.92 15.74 14.61
C GLN A 123 8.17 16.61 14.84
N LEU A 124 7.94 17.87 15.17
CA LEU A 124 8.94 18.81 15.65
C LEU A 124 9.25 18.53 17.13
N ILE A 125 10.49 18.14 17.42
CA ILE A 125 10.95 17.79 18.77
C ILE A 125 12.14 18.65 19.20
N ARG A 126 12.40 18.69 20.51
CA ARG A 126 13.58 19.29 21.13
C ARG A 126 14.26 18.26 22.03
N LEU A 127 15.58 18.11 21.89
CA LEU A 127 16.43 17.39 22.83
C LEU A 127 17.24 18.42 23.63
N ASP A 128 17.18 18.33 24.95
CA ASP A 128 17.92 19.22 25.86
C ASP A 128 19.12 18.50 26.49
N ASN A 129 20.11 19.29 26.92
CA ASN A 129 21.33 18.81 27.58
C ASN A 129 22.11 17.73 26.83
N VAL A 130 22.17 17.82 25.50
CA VAL A 130 22.93 16.88 24.67
C VAL A 130 24.25 17.49 24.21
N ASN A 131 25.24 16.64 23.91
CA ASN A 131 26.51 17.06 23.33
C ASN A 131 26.69 16.38 21.97
N PHE A 132 27.30 17.06 21.00
CA PHE A 132 27.74 16.38 19.78
C PHE A 132 28.89 15.42 20.08
N VAL A 133 28.85 14.22 19.49
CA VAL A 133 29.94 13.24 19.54
C VAL A 133 31.11 13.72 18.70
N GLN A 134 30.82 14.31 17.54
CA GLN A 134 31.79 14.86 16.61
C GLN A 134 32.19 16.30 16.99
N THR A 135 33.38 16.72 16.56
CA THR A 135 33.89 18.09 16.76
C THR A 135 34.39 18.68 15.43
N GLY A 136 34.66 19.99 15.38
CA GLY A 136 35.11 20.68 14.18
C GLY A 136 33.94 21.34 13.43
N SER A 137 33.80 21.07 12.14
CA SER A 137 32.70 21.59 11.31
C SER A 137 31.85 20.44 10.77
N PHE A 138 30.57 20.71 10.53
CA PHE A 138 29.72 19.80 9.77
C PHE A 138 30.31 19.61 8.37
N ALA A 139 30.29 18.37 7.87
CA ALA A 139 30.85 18.05 6.56
C ALA A 139 30.00 18.67 5.44
N THR A 140 30.66 19.15 4.37
CA THR A 140 30.00 19.73 3.20
C THR A 140 29.04 18.74 2.52
N GLY A 141 27.83 19.19 2.23
CA GLY A 141 26.76 18.36 1.70
C GLY A 141 26.00 17.56 2.76
N ASN A 142 25.20 16.61 2.30
CA ASN A 142 24.39 15.76 3.17
C ASN A 142 25.26 14.90 4.09
N SER A 143 25.17 15.11 5.41
CA SER A 143 25.96 14.38 6.41
C SER A 143 25.12 13.90 7.59
N THR A 144 25.65 12.96 8.37
CA THR A 144 25.03 12.48 9.61
C THR A 144 26.09 12.56 10.71
N VAL A 145 25.73 13.22 11.81
CA VAL A 145 26.51 13.25 13.06
C VAL A 145 25.65 12.69 14.19
N GLN A 146 26.17 12.64 15.40
CA GLN A 146 25.45 12.11 16.55
C GLN A 146 25.51 13.07 17.72
N VAL A 147 24.43 13.10 18.48
CA VAL A 147 24.37 13.71 19.81
C VAL A 147 24.26 12.62 20.87
N PHE A 148 24.67 12.93 22.10
CA PHE A 148 24.52 12.02 23.24
C PHE A 148 24.11 12.77 24.52
N ASP A 149 23.32 12.10 25.35
CA ASP A 149 22.83 12.59 26.66
C ASP A 149 23.66 12.09 27.85
N GLY A 150 24.76 11.37 27.56
CA GLY A 150 25.63 10.70 28.54
C GLY A 150 25.44 9.18 28.61
N SER A 151 24.27 8.66 28.19
CA SER A 151 23.96 7.22 28.17
C SER A 151 23.51 6.71 26.81
N ASN A 152 22.79 7.55 26.05
CA ASN A 152 22.21 7.23 24.76
C ASN A 152 22.81 8.13 23.68
N THR A 153 22.88 7.61 22.46
CA THR A 153 23.27 8.35 21.26
C THR A 153 22.09 8.47 20.31
N PHE A 154 21.98 9.59 19.59
CA PHE A 154 20.96 9.79 18.59
C PHE A 154 21.53 10.43 17.32
N ASP A 155 21.08 9.95 16.16
CA ASP A 155 21.54 10.46 14.87
C ASP A 155 20.95 11.85 14.60
N VAL A 156 21.79 12.75 14.09
CA VAL A 156 21.40 14.09 13.62
C VAL A 156 21.76 14.20 12.14
N ARG A 157 20.73 14.34 11.31
CA ARG A 157 20.84 14.42 9.86
C ARG A 157 20.95 15.87 9.41
N VAL A 158 22.15 16.25 8.97
CA VAL A 158 22.40 17.57 8.38
C VAL A 158 22.17 17.49 6.87
N ASN A 159 21.23 18.30 6.39
CA ASN A 159 20.96 18.43 4.97
C ASN A 159 21.87 19.51 4.35
N GLY A 160 22.52 19.19 3.24
CA GLY A 160 23.45 20.07 2.52
C GLY A 160 22.81 21.33 1.94
N SER A 161 21.48 21.44 1.91
CA SER A 161 20.78 22.68 1.53
C SER A 161 20.52 23.64 2.69
N THR A 162 20.84 23.26 3.93
CA THR A 162 20.66 24.12 5.11
C THR A 162 21.89 25.00 5.36
N ASN A 163 21.73 26.06 6.16
CA ASN A 163 22.86 26.90 6.58
C ASN A 163 23.74 26.25 7.67
N ILE A 164 23.45 25.00 8.05
CA ILE A 164 24.25 24.16 8.95
C ILE A 164 25.44 23.55 8.17
N ASP A 165 25.26 23.35 6.86
CA ASP A 165 26.27 22.77 6.01
C ASP A 165 27.59 23.57 6.06
N GLY A 166 28.69 22.90 6.38
CA GLY A 166 30.01 23.52 6.55
C GLY A 166 30.17 24.42 7.79
N SER A 167 29.13 24.63 8.60
CA SER A 167 29.22 25.45 9.82
C SER A 167 29.99 24.72 10.93
N ALA A 168 30.47 25.47 11.92
CA ALA A 168 31.09 24.85 13.10
C ALA A 168 30.08 23.99 13.88
N ILE A 169 30.51 22.84 14.39
CA ILE A 169 29.74 22.01 15.31
C ILE A 169 29.76 22.70 16.69
N PRO A 170 28.59 22.98 17.29
CA PRO A 170 28.51 23.54 18.63
C PRO A 170 29.30 22.73 19.66
N THR A 171 29.97 23.43 20.59
CA THR A 171 30.72 22.81 21.68
C THR A 171 30.00 22.94 23.01
N GLY A 172 30.12 21.92 23.85
CA GLY A 172 29.44 21.85 25.15
C GLY A 172 27.96 21.46 25.04
N PRO A 173 27.24 21.44 26.19
CA PRO A 173 25.84 21.05 26.22
C PRO A 173 24.97 22.03 25.45
N ILE A 174 24.12 21.48 24.59
CA ILE A 174 23.17 22.23 23.77
C ILE A 174 21.75 21.67 23.91
N SER A 175 20.82 22.51 23.52
CA SER A 175 19.49 22.13 23.10
C SER A 175 19.43 22.14 21.59
N ILE A 176 18.80 21.14 21.00
CA ILE A 176 18.65 20.97 19.55
C ILE A 176 17.18 20.76 19.19
N ILE A 177 16.68 21.54 18.23
CA ILE A 177 15.34 21.38 17.66
C ILE A 177 15.45 20.72 16.27
N GLY A 178 14.52 19.83 15.95
CA GLY A 178 14.46 19.27 14.61
C GLY A 178 13.21 18.44 14.37
N LEU A 179 13.06 17.97 13.15
CA LEU A 179 12.00 17.05 12.76
C LEU A 179 12.48 15.64 13.05
N LEU A 180 11.69 14.83 13.74
CA LEU A 180 12.00 13.42 13.92
C LEU A 180 11.72 12.67 12.61
N GLY A 181 12.77 12.40 11.84
CA GLY A 181 12.67 11.60 10.62
C GLY A 181 13.17 10.17 10.82
N GLN A 182 13.07 9.37 9.77
CA GLN A 182 13.63 8.02 9.73
C GLN A 182 14.45 7.83 8.45
N PHE A 183 15.52 7.03 8.54
CA PHE A 183 16.25 6.53 7.38
C PHE A 183 16.61 5.06 7.59
N ASN A 184 16.12 4.23 6.68
CA ASN A 184 16.06 2.77 6.83
C ASN A 184 15.38 2.40 8.16
N ALA A 185 16.12 1.76 9.07
CA ALA A 185 15.60 1.34 10.37
C ALA A 185 15.92 2.32 11.51
N ASN A 186 16.65 3.42 11.24
CA ASN A 186 17.13 4.32 12.28
C ASN A 186 16.35 5.64 12.27
N TYR A 187 15.87 6.05 13.43
CA TYR A 187 15.33 7.40 13.64
C TYR A 187 16.47 8.42 13.74
N GLN A 188 16.21 9.62 13.24
CA GLN A 188 17.18 10.70 13.17
C GLN A 188 16.52 12.06 13.38
N LEU A 189 17.22 12.98 14.01
CA LEU A 189 16.79 14.35 14.15
C LEU A 189 17.23 15.17 12.93
N VAL A 190 16.31 15.85 12.27
CA VAL A 190 16.58 16.69 11.10
C VAL A 190 16.44 18.16 11.49
N PRO A 191 17.52 18.84 11.91
CA PRO A 191 17.50 20.28 12.16
C PRO A 191 17.30 21.07 10.86
N ARG A 192 16.68 22.24 10.96
CA ARG A 192 16.30 23.08 9.81
C ARG A 192 17.35 24.15 9.56
N SER A 193 17.94 24.69 10.62
CA SER A 193 18.94 25.75 10.52
C SER A 193 19.87 25.79 11.71
N THR A 194 20.93 26.60 11.63
CA THR A 194 21.81 26.89 12.78
C THR A 194 21.10 27.52 13.97
N GLN A 195 19.92 28.10 13.78
CA GLN A 195 19.09 28.63 14.88
C GLN A 195 18.38 27.54 15.67
N ASP A 196 18.39 26.30 15.19
CA ASP A 196 17.88 25.17 15.95
C ASP A 196 18.90 24.63 16.97
N PHE A 197 20.12 25.18 17.03
CA PHE A 197 21.11 24.88 18.06
C PHE A 197 21.27 26.07 18.99
N PHE A 198 21.13 25.84 20.29
CA PHE A 198 21.37 26.87 21.30
C PHE A 198 22.01 26.26 22.54
N THR A 199 22.81 27.06 23.26
CA THR A 199 23.46 26.63 24.48
C THR A 199 22.42 26.17 25.50
N TYR A 200 22.62 24.98 26.06
CA TYR A 200 21.76 24.47 27.11
C TYR A 200 22.04 25.23 28.41
N VAL A 201 20.98 25.71 29.04
CA VAL A 201 21.02 26.30 30.38
C VAL A 201 20.16 25.43 31.27
N ALA A 202 20.77 24.81 32.28
CA ALA A 202 20.04 23.94 33.20
C ALA A 202 18.92 24.75 33.89
N PRO A 203 17.66 24.30 33.79
CA PRO A 203 16.54 24.99 34.40
C PRO A 203 16.61 24.83 35.93
N ALA A 204 15.90 25.72 36.64
CA ALA A 204 15.86 25.67 38.10
C ALA A 204 15.27 24.35 38.60
N ARG A 205 14.24 23.87 37.93
CA ARG A 205 13.51 22.62 38.15
C ARG A 205 13.13 22.10 36.75
N GLU A 206 13.13 20.79 36.57
CA GLU A 206 12.71 20.15 35.32
C GLU A 206 12.16 18.78 35.68
N ILE A 207 10.86 18.56 35.56
CA ILE A 207 10.21 17.31 35.89
C ILE A 207 10.28 16.33 34.72
N ASN A 208 10.66 15.08 35.00
CA ASN A 208 10.41 13.98 34.07
C ASN A 208 9.68 12.85 34.80
N VAL A 209 8.82 12.13 34.08
CA VAL A 209 8.02 11.06 34.66
C VAL A 209 8.31 9.75 33.95
N LYS A 210 8.69 8.73 34.71
CA LYS A 210 8.87 7.36 34.21
C LYS A 210 7.84 6.42 34.80
N ILE A 211 7.36 5.49 33.97
CA ILE A 211 6.59 4.33 34.42
C ILE A 211 7.18 3.07 33.79
N ASN A 212 7.46 2.06 34.61
CA ASN A 212 8.17 0.84 34.21
C ASN A 212 9.53 1.12 33.50
N GLY A 213 10.19 2.21 33.90
CA GLY A 213 11.48 2.65 33.32
C GLY A 213 11.38 3.43 32.01
N ASN A 214 10.19 3.61 31.45
CA ASN A 214 9.96 4.37 30.22
C ASN A 214 9.44 5.77 30.54
N ASP A 215 9.93 6.79 29.84
CA ASP A 215 9.43 8.15 29.95
C ASP A 215 7.99 8.24 29.46
N ILE A 216 7.15 8.96 30.19
CA ILE A 216 5.75 9.22 29.90
C ILE A 216 5.57 10.72 29.75
N LEU A 217 5.49 11.19 28.51
CA LEU A 217 5.34 12.63 28.23
C LEU A 217 4.00 13.16 28.76
N SER A 218 4.01 14.39 29.25
CA SER A 218 2.79 15.07 29.71
C SER A 218 1.72 15.11 28.62
N GLY A 219 0.48 14.79 29.00
CA GLY A 219 -0.66 14.63 28.10
C GLY A 219 -0.80 13.24 27.47
N SER A 220 0.20 12.37 27.57
CA SER A 220 0.16 11.03 26.98
C SER A 220 -0.79 10.09 27.73
N THR A 221 -1.19 9.01 27.05
CA THR A 221 -1.97 7.93 27.66
C THR A 221 -1.06 6.82 28.16
N TYR A 222 -1.19 6.46 29.43
CA TYR A 222 -0.58 5.28 30.02
C TYR A 222 -1.64 4.19 30.23
N VAL A 223 -1.36 2.99 29.71
CA VAL A 223 -2.20 1.81 29.91
C VAL A 223 -1.87 1.18 31.26
N VAL A 224 -2.73 1.39 32.24
CA VAL A 224 -2.64 0.77 33.56
C VAL A 224 -3.01 -0.72 33.48
N GLY A 225 -3.91 -1.08 32.55
CA GLY A 225 -4.42 -2.44 32.45
C GLY A 225 -5.16 -2.82 33.74
N THR A 226 -4.86 -3.99 34.29
CA THR A 226 -5.44 -4.48 35.56
C THR A 226 -4.48 -4.36 36.75
N ALA A 227 -3.39 -3.60 36.62
CA ALA A 227 -2.38 -3.49 37.67
C ALA A 227 -2.95 -2.76 38.90
N ALA A 228 -2.94 -3.41 40.06
CA ALA A 228 -3.43 -2.80 41.30
C ALA A 228 -2.55 -1.62 41.76
N ASN A 229 -1.23 -1.74 41.56
CA ASN A 229 -0.25 -0.73 41.92
C ASN A 229 0.69 -0.49 40.73
N THR A 230 0.93 0.77 40.41
CA THR A 230 1.89 1.21 39.40
C THR A 230 2.87 2.18 40.05
N THR A 231 4.17 1.88 39.99
CA THR A 231 5.21 2.80 40.43
C THR A 231 5.44 3.86 39.37
N ILE A 232 5.32 5.12 39.76
CA ILE A 232 5.68 6.28 38.95
C ILE A 232 6.96 6.86 39.54
N THR A 233 8.01 6.98 38.74
CA THR A 233 9.26 7.63 39.14
C THR A 233 9.23 9.07 38.67
N ILE A 234 9.32 10.01 39.61
CA ILE A 234 9.50 11.44 39.33
C ILE A 234 11.00 11.72 39.35
N GLU A 235 11.52 12.19 38.24
CA GLU A 235 12.89 12.67 38.09
C GLU A 235 12.90 14.20 38.08
N ASN A 236 13.95 14.78 38.65
CA ASN A 236 14.21 16.22 38.59
C ASN A 236 15.55 16.45 37.90
N TYR A 237 15.54 16.95 36.67
CA TYR A 237 16.75 17.29 35.92
C TYR A 237 17.24 18.72 36.20
N GLY A 238 16.48 19.50 36.96
CA GLY A 238 16.87 20.85 37.38
C GLY A 238 17.90 20.87 38.51
N VAL A 239 18.42 22.08 38.76
CA VAL A 239 19.50 22.34 39.74
C VAL A 239 19.01 22.70 41.15
N GLN A 240 17.70 22.85 41.36
CA GLN A 240 17.07 23.06 42.67
C GLN A 240 16.12 21.91 42.99
N ASN A 241 15.66 21.83 44.24
CA ASN A 241 14.65 20.85 44.63
C ASN A 241 13.31 21.13 43.91
N LEU A 242 12.74 20.08 43.32
CA LEU A 242 11.40 20.03 42.75
C LEU A 242 10.42 19.57 43.83
N THR A 243 9.34 20.30 44.03
CA THR A 243 8.28 20.01 44.98
C THR A 243 7.07 19.46 44.24
N VAL A 244 6.76 18.18 44.43
CA VAL A 244 5.48 17.59 44.00
C VAL A 244 4.50 17.71 45.15
N SER A 245 3.53 18.61 45.00
CA SER A 245 2.64 19.03 46.09
C SER A 245 1.37 18.18 46.24
N GLY A 246 1.03 17.38 45.23
CA GLY A 246 -0.21 16.62 45.20
C GLY A 246 -0.47 15.95 43.85
N ALA A 247 -1.42 15.03 43.84
CA ALA A 247 -2.05 14.56 42.62
C ALA A 247 -3.57 14.68 42.74
N THR A 248 -4.23 15.08 41.67
CA THR A 248 -5.70 15.10 41.56
C THR A 248 -6.14 14.26 40.37
N PHE A 249 -7.34 13.70 40.46
CA PHE A 249 -7.92 12.85 39.41
C PHE A 249 -9.19 13.48 38.87
N SER A 250 -9.37 13.38 37.56
CA SER A 250 -10.60 13.77 36.86
C SER A 250 -11.02 12.68 35.86
N GLY A 251 -12.22 12.81 35.29
CA GLY A 251 -12.80 11.82 34.39
C GLY A 251 -13.82 10.89 35.04
N ALA A 252 -14.46 10.06 34.23
CA ALA A 252 -15.62 9.25 34.63
C ALA A 252 -15.31 8.22 35.73
N ASN A 253 -14.07 7.73 35.78
CA ASN A 253 -13.63 6.69 36.70
C ASN A 253 -12.56 7.17 37.69
N ALA A 254 -12.45 8.48 37.91
CA ALA A 254 -11.45 9.08 38.82
C ALA A 254 -11.44 8.43 40.22
N ALA A 255 -12.59 8.01 40.73
CA ALA A 255 -12.72 7.39 42.05
C ALA A 255 -12.05 6.01 42.18
N ASP A 256 -11.69 5.36 41.07
CA ASP A 256 -10.96 4.09 41.10
C ASP A 256 -9.45 4.27 41.34
N TYR A 257 -8.98 5.52 41.29
CA TYR A 257 -7.56 5.83 41.35
C TYR A 257 -7.23 6.61 42.61
N SER A 258 -6.04 6.36 43.15
CA SER A 258 -5.43 7.18 44.18
C SER A 258 -3.91 7.22 43.97
N CYS A 259 -3.26 8.28 44.44
CA CYS A 259 -1.81 8.41 44.36
C CYS A 259 -1.28 9.08 45.61
N ASN A 260 -0.13 8.63 46.10
CA ASN A 260 0.55 9.21 47.27
C ASN A 260 1.52 10.35 46.87
N ALA A 261 1.21 11.10 45.81
CA ALA A 261 2.02 12.22 45.36
C ALA A 261 2.06 13.33 46.42
N ASN A 262 3.17 13.40 47.16
CA ASN A 262 3.56 14.52 48.03
C ASN A 262 5.02 14.31 48.41
N VAL A 263 5.94 14.70 47.53
CA VAL A 263 7.37 14.40 47.66
C VAL A 263 8.21 15.61 47.25
N VAL A 264 9.41 15.71 47.84
CA VAL A 264 10.44 16.64 47.37
C VAL A 264 11.52 15.82 46.71
N VAL A 265 11.81 16.15 45.45
CA VAL A 265 12.84 15.50 44.63
C VAL A 265 14.05 16.41 44.60
N GLY A 266 15.18 15.94 45.13
CA GLY A 266 16.42 16.70 45.13
C GLY A 266 16.89 17.00 43.70
N ALA A 267 17.70 18.05 43.55
CA ALA A 267 18.32 18.40 42.26
C ALA A 267 19.03 17.20 41.64
N THR A 268 18.85 16.97 40.34
CA THR A 268 19.46 15.85 39.60
C THR A 268 19.20 14.45 40.21
N SER A 269 18.07 14.27 40.89
CA SER A 269 17.70 13.02 41.57
C SER A 269 16.29 12.55 41.19
N SER A 270 15.88 11.41 41.74
CA SER A 270 14.54 10.86 41.52
C SER A 270 13.90 10.35 42.81
N GLN A 271 12.57 10.30 42.80
CA GLN A 271 11.76 9.67 43.85
C GLN A 271 10.57 8.92 43.25
N ASN A 272 10.13 7.88 43.95
CA ASN A 272 8.98 7.09 43.54
C ASN A 272 7.71 7.55 44.25
N ILE A 273 6.62 7.62 43.49
CA ILE A 273 5.25 7.67 43.98
C ILE A 273 4.51 6.42 43.46
N THR A 274 3.37 6.10 44.05
CA THR A 274 2.58 4.91 43.74
C THR A 274 1.17 5.33 43.35
N LEU A 275 0.80 5.00 42.12
CA LEU A 275 -0.57 5.02 41.64
C LEU A 275 -1.23 3.71 42.04
N ASN A 276 -2.32 3.77 42.82
CA ASN A 276 -3.16 2.62 43.12
C ASN A 276 -4.41 2.67 42.25
N PHE A 277 -4.80 1.53 41.72
CA PHE A 277 -5.99 1.34 40.91
C PHE A 277 -6.84 0.20 41.47
N ILE A 278 -8.07 0.53 41.86
CA ILE A 278 -9.06 -0.41 42.38
C ILE A 278 -10.33 -0.22 41.54
N PRO A 279 -10.55 -1.05 40.50
CA PRO A 279 -11.67 -0.87 39.59
C PRO A 279 -13.02 -1.05 40.30
N GLY A 280 -13.82 0.01 40.36
CA GLY A 280 -15.19 -0.03 40.89
C GLY A 280 -16.21 -0.73 39.98
N GLY A 281 -15.79 -1.35 38.87
CA GLY A 281 -16.68 -2.00 37.91
C GLY A 281 -15.95 -2.73 36.77
N THR A 282 -16.69 -3.10 35.72
CA THR A 282 -16.18 -3.73 34.49
C THR A 282 -15.90 -2.69 33.40
N GLY A 283 -15.25 -3.11 32.31
CA GLY A 283 -14.99 -2.25 31.14
C GLY A 283 -13.79 -1.32 31.31
N SER A 284 -13.64 -0.39 30.37
CA SER A 284 -12.62 0.66 30.43
C SER A 284 -12.87 1.57 31.62
N ARG A 285 -11.83 1.80 32.42
CA ARG A 285 -11.83 2.70 33.57
C ARG A 285 -10.91 3.86 33.21
N LEU A 286 -11.47 4.95 32.71
CA LEU A 286 -10.70 6.08 32.18
C LEU A 286 -10.67 7.23 33.20
N ALA A 287 -9.49 7.77 33.43
CA ALA A 287 -9.27 8.94 34.27
C ALA A 287 -8.06 9.73 33.78
N THR A 288 -7.89 10.96 34.28
CA THR A 288 -6.68 11.75 34.07
C THR A 288 -6.08 12.06 35.44
N ILE A 289 -4.79 11.80 35.62
CA ILE A 289 -4.02 12.25 36.79
C ILE A 289 -3.32 13.58 36.45
N SER A 290 -3.46 14.55 37.34
CA SER A 290 -2.79 15.84 37.31
C SER A 290 -1.87 15.95 38.52
N ILE A 291 -0.56 15.91 38.27
CA ILE A 291 0.50 15.94 39.29
C ILE A 291 0.97 17.39 39.44
N ALA A 292 0.55 18.03 40.53
CA ALA A 292 0.87 19.42 40.81
C ALA A 292 2.32 19.53 41.30
N ASN A 293 3.11 20.40 40.65
CA ASN A 293 4.53 20.58 40.94
C ASN A 293 4.94 22.07 40.84
N ASP A 294 6.19 22.42 41.13
CA ASP A 294 6.72 23.79 41.04
C ASP A 294 7.68 24.00 39.85
N ASP A 295 7.60 23.13 38.85
CA ASP A 295 8.18 23.35 37.54
C ASP A 295 7.32 24.33 36.72
N THR A 296 7.93 25.31 36.07
CA THR A 296 7.20 26.48 35.58
C THR A 296 6.47 26.26 34.26
N ASP A 297 6.94 25.33 33.43
CA ASP A 297 6.40 25.02 32.10
C ASP A 297 5.75 23.63 32.01
N GLU A 298 5.88 22.80 33.04
CA GLU A 298 5.27 21.46 33.10
C GLU A 298 4.39 21.24 34.36
N ASN A 299 3.82 22.32 34.90
CA ASN A 299 2.86 22.26 36.01
C ASN A 299 1.41 22.60 35.57
N PRO A 300 0.45 21.67 35.78
CA PRO A 300 0.63 20.32 36.29
C PRO A 300 1.18 19.36 35.21
N TYR A 301 1.82 18.28 35.66
CA TYR A 301 2.17 17.17 34.79
C TYR A 301 0.95 16.26 34.60
N ILE A 302 0.53 16.04 33.36
CA ILE A 302 -0.76 15.38 33.06
C ILE A 302 -0.50 13.99 32.47
N ILE A 303 -1.21 12.96 32.96
CA ILE A 303 -1.20 11.64 32.33
C ILE A 303 -2.63 11.13 32.20
N ASN A 304 -3.01 10.71 31.01
CA ASN A 304 -4.29 10.03 30.77
C ASN A 304 -4.14 8.55 31.15
N LEU A 305 -5.03 8.02 31.96
CA LEU A 305 -4.98 6.67 32.51
C LEU A 305 -6.03 5.79 31.82
N TYR A 306 -5.57 4.68 31.26
CA TYR A 306 -6.42 3.64 30.69
C TYR A 306 -6.36 2.38 31.57
N GLY A 307 -7.25 2.28 32.56
CA GLY A 307 -7.44 1.07 33.37
C GLY A 307 -8.48 0.13 32.80
N ILE A 308 -8.42 -1.12 33.22
CA ILE A 308 -9.33 -2.19 32.81
C ILE A 308 -10.01 -2.78 34.04
N GLY A 309 -11.34 -2.87 33.98
CA GLY A 309 -12.17 -3.33 35.07
C GLY A 309 -12.10 -4.83 35.33
N ASN A 310 -12.95 -5.29 36.25
CA ASN A 310 -12.89 -6.64 36.83
C ASN A 310 -13.15 -7.81 35.85
N ASN A 311 -13.60 -7.53 34.62
CA ASN A 311 -13.81 -8.52 33.58
C ASN A 311 -12.62 -8.65 32.61
N ASN A 312 -11.51 -7.95 32.86
CA ASN A 312 -10.30 -7.95 32.03
C ASN A 312 -10.55 -7.58 30.56
N LEU A 313 -11.59 -6.80 30.28
CA LEU A 313 -11.92 -6.32 28.95
C LEU A 313 -12.26 -4.84 29.00
N ALA A 314 -11.92 -4.11 27.94
CA ALA A 314 -12.38 -2.75 27.71
C ALA A 314 -13.92 -2.70 27.58
N THR A 315 -14.49 -1.51 27.56
CA THR A 315 -15.93 -1.34 27.38
C THR A 315 -16.31 -1.69 25.94
N GLU A 316 -17.19 -2.68 25.73
CA GLU A 316 -17.66 -3.06 24.38
C GLU A 316 -18.36 -1.87 23.68
N PRO A 317 -18.08 -1.61 22.38
CA PRO A 317 -18.89 -0.68 21.60
C PRO A 317 -20.37 -1.10 21.55
N SER A 318 -21.29 -0.16 21.66
CA SER A 318 -22.72 -0.48 21.66
C SER A 318 -23.25 -0.95 20.30
N ASN A 319 -22.62 -0.50 19.21
CA ASN A 319 -23.01 -0.78 17.83
C ASN A 319 -21.79 -1.13 16.99
N ASN A 320 -22.03 -1.84 15.89
CA ASN A 320 -21.09 -1.97 14.79
C ASN A 320 -21.27 -0.82 13.78
N PRO A 321 -20.26 -0.57 12.92
CA PRO A 321 -20.42 0.38 11.82
C PRO A 321 -21.57 -0.03 10.89
N SER A 322 -21.94 0.87 9.97
CA SER A 322 -23.02 0.64 9.01
C SER A 322 -22.65 1.18 7.62
N SER A 323 -23.53 0.98 6.63
CA SER A 323 -23.37 1.53 5.28
C SER A 323 -22.02 1.21 4.64
N LEU A 324 -21.61 -0.07 4.67
CA LEU A 324 -20.41 -0.52 3.98
C LEU A 324 -20.60 -0.40 2.46
N THR A 325 -19.77 0.41 1.82
CA THR A 325 -19.76 0.67 0.38
C THR A 325 -18.38 0.42 -0.22
N PHE A 326 -18.32 0.30 -1.55
CA PHE A 326 -17.08 0.04 -2.28
C PHE A 326 -16.88 1.10 -3.37
N PRO A 327 -16.26 2.26 -3.05
CA PRO A 327 -16.19 3.39 -3.97
C PRO A 327 -15.18 3.21 -5.11
N THR A 328 -14.17 2.35 -4.92
CA THR A 328 -13.23 1.97 -5.97
C THR A 328 -13.31 0.48 -6.23
N ILE A 329 -13.58 0.11 -7.48
CA ILE A 329 -13.61 -1.28 -7.93
C ILE A 329 -12.85 -1.34 -9.25
N LYS A 330 -11.70 -2.01 -9.23
CA LYS A 330 -10.81 -2.22 -10.37
C LYS A 330 -10.40 -3.69 -10.42
N PRO A 331 -9.77 -4.15 -11.51
CA PRO A 331 -9.34 -5.54 -11.62
C PRO A 331 -8.25 -5.91 -10.61
N TYR A 332 -7.42 -4.92 -10.26
CA TYR A 332 -6.23 -5.05 -9.43
C TYR A 332 -6.31 -4.29 -8.10
N SER A 333 -7.43 -3.62 -7.82
CA SER A 333 -7.59 -2.80 -6.62
C SER A 333 -9.05 -2.62 -6.25
N LEU A 334 -9.35 -2.63 -4.95
CA LEU A 334 -10.66 -2.28 -4.42
C LEU A 334 -10.50 -1.49 -3.13
N SER A 335 -11.37 -0.53 -2.89
CA SER A 335 -11.50 0.12 -1.58
C SER A 335 -12.89 -0.09 -1.00
N GLY A 336 -12.97 -0.10 0.32
CA GLY A 336 -14.23 -0.10 1.06
C GLY A 336 -14.26 0.98 2.11
N GLU A 337 -15.46 1.51 2.36
CA GLU A 337 -15.72 2.56 3.34
C GLU A 337 -16.99 2.25 4.14
N TYR A 338 -17.05 2.69 5.38
CA TYR A 338 -18.22 2.50 6.24
C TYR A 338 -18.48 3.72 7.14
N THR A 339 -19.71 3.82 7.62
CA THR A 339 -20.11 4.86 8.58
C THR A 339 -19.66 4.46 9.99
N SER A 340 -18.93 5.35 10.65
CA SER A 340 -18.42 5.15 12.00
C SER A 340 -19.52 5.11 13.07
N VAL A 341 -19.15 4.54 14.21
CA VAL A 341 -19.90 4.54 15.47
C VAL A 341 -18.96 5.00 16.59
N SER A 342 -19.49 5.13 17.82
CA SER A 342 -18.64 5.36 19.00
C SER A 342 -17.84 4.10 19.33
N ALA A 343 -16.64 4.02 18.76
CA ALA A 343 -15.65 2.99 18.98
C ALA A 343 -14.24 3.57 18.81
N GLU A 344 -13.24 2.96 19.44
CA GLU A 344 -11.83 3.36 19.31
C GLU A 344 -11.23 2.86 18.00
N LYS A 345 -11.58 1.64 17.59
CA LYS A 345 -11.02 0.97 16.41
C LYS A 345 -12.05 0.05 15.73
N TYR A 346 -11.69 -0.37 14.52
CA TYR A 346 -12.41 -1.31 13.69
C TYR A 346 -11.46 -2.39 13.18
N ILE A 347 -12.00 -3.58 12.98
CA ILE A 347 -11.34 -4.68 12.28
C ILE A 347 -12.19 -5.09 11.08
N VAL A 348 -11.55 -5.17 9.90
CA VAL A 348 -12.19 -5.59 8.65
C VAL A 348 -11.69 -6.97 8.30
N LEU A 349 -12.61 -7.93 8.26
CA LEU A 349 -12.35 -9.29 7.80
C LEU A 349 -12.78 -9.44 6.36
N TRP A 350 -12.01 -10.19 5.58
CA TRP A 350 -12.31 -10.44 4.17
C TRP A 350 -11.94 -11.85 3.71
N ARG A 351 -12.62 -12.32 2.67
CA ARG A 351 -12.29 -13.56 1.95
C ARG A 351 -12.84 -13.54 0.53
N GLN A 352 -12.24 -14.36 -0.33
CA GLN A 352 -12.74 -14.64 -1.67
C GLN A 352 -13.90 -15.66 -1.65
N GLY A 353 -14.85 -15.50 -2.57
CA GLY A 353 -15.85 -16.49 -3.00
C GLY A 353 -17.03 -16.79 -2.06
N GLY A 354 -17.02 -16.36 -0.80
CA GLY A 354 -18.19 -16.58 0.07
C GLY A 354 -18.16 -15.78 1.37
N ALA A 355 -19.25 -15.87 2.15
CA ALA A 355 -19.44 -15.02 3.33
C ALA A 355 -18.37 -15.25 4.42
N VAL A 356 -17.97 -14.14 5.06
CA VAL A 356 -17.15 -14.17 6.28
C VAL A 356 -17.98 -14.81 7.40
N ALA A 357 -17.40 -15.82 8.06
CA ALA A 357 -18.02 -16.51 9.20
C ALA A 357 -17.14 -16.50 10.47
N GLY A 358 -15.91 -15.99 10.38
CA GLY A 358 -15.04 -15.79 11.53
C GLY A 358 -15.51 -14.63 12.41
N LEU A 359 -15.47 -14.84 13.73
CA LEU A 359 -15.72 -13.81 14.73
C LEU A 359 -14.41 -13.50 15.46
N PRO A 360 -14.02 -12.22 15.63
CA PRO A 360 -12.90 -11.87 16.48
C PRO A 360 -13.19 -12.25 17.94
N ILE A 361 -12.14 -12.58 18.68
CA ILE A 361 -12.23 -13.03 20.08
C ILE A 361 -11.78 -11.90 21.00
N ASP A 362 -12.58 -11.62 22.04
CA ASP A 362 -12.25 -10.64 23.08
C ASP A 362 -10.91 -10.96 23.78
N GLY A 363 -10.17 -9.91 24.14
CA GLY A 363 -8.83 -9.97 24.75
C GLY A 363 -7.72 -10.39 23.78
N THR A 364 -8.03 -10.57 22.48
CA THR A 364 -7.05 -10.97 21.47
C THR A 364 -6.67 -9.79 20.58
N THR A 365 -5.38 -9.48 20.56
CA THR A 365 -4.81 -8.50 19.62
C THR A 365 -4.56 -9.16 18.27
N TYR A 366 -5.24 -8.67 17.22
CA TYR A 366 -5.00 -9.10 15.84
C TYR A 366 -4.14 -8.10 15.08
N LYS A 367 -3.46 -8.57 14.05
CA LYS A 367 -2.72 -7.78 13.07
C LYS A 367 -3.28 -8.02 11.67
N ARG A 368 -3.00 -7.08 10.77
CA ARG A 368 -3.29 -7.26 9.33
C ARG A 368 -2.71 -8.60 8.85
N GLY A 369 -3.49 -9.31 8.02
CA GLY A 369 -3.13 -10.62 7.48
C GLY A 369 -3.39 -11.82 8.40
N ASP A 370 -3.67 -11.61 9.69
CA ASP A 370 -4.07 -12.70 10.60
C ASP A 370 -5.35 -13.39 10.11
N VAL A 371 -5.47 -14.68 10.43
CA VAL A 371 -6.62 -15.50 10.04
C VAL A 371 -7.60 -15.60 11.21
N ILE A 372 -8.86 -15.23 10.96
CA ILE A 372 -9.97 -15.38 11.92
C ILE A 372 -11.06 -16.23 11.27
N GLY A 373 -11.24 -17.45 11.78
CA GLY A 373 -12.15 -18.44 11.20
C GLY A 373 -11.77 -18.74 9.73
N ASN A 374 -12.62 -18.32 8.80
CA ASN A 374 -12.45 -18.54 7.35
C ASN A 374 -12.00 -17.28 6.58
N ALA A 375 -11.67 -16.20 7.28
CA ALA A 375 -11.33 -14.92 6.69
C ALA A 375 -9.97 -14.42 7.18
N LYS A 376 -9.36 -13.49 6.43
CA LYS A 376 -8.16 -12.77 6.85
C LYS A 376 -8.53 -11.38 7.36
N VAL A 377 -7.65 -10.76 8.14
CA VAL A 377 -7.74 -9.34 8.50
C VAL A 377 -7.24 -8.49 7.33
N ALA A 378 -8.13 -7.75 6.66
CA ALA A 378 -7.77 -6.77 5.62
C ALA A 378 -7.25 -5.46 6.23
N TYR A 379 -7.84 -5.06 7.36
CA TYR A 379 -7.56 -3.78 8.02
C TYR A 379 -7.83 -3.89 9.52
N ILE A 380 -7.04 -3.16 10.30
CA ILE A 380 -7.29 -2.93 11.72
C ILE A 380 -6.79 -1.53 12.08
N GLY A 381 -7.65 -0.69 12.68
CA GLY A 381 -7.31 0.69 13.01
C GLY A 381 -8.53 1.55 13.28
N SER A 382 -8.33 2.84 13.54
CA SER A 382 -9.39 3.81 13.88
C SER A 382 -10.05 4.51 12.69
N GLY A 383 -9.51 4.32 11.48
CA GLY A 383 -10.06 4.86 10.24
C GLY A 383 -11.29 4.10 9.76
N THR A 384 -12.05 4.72 8.85
CA THR A 384 -13.31 4.17 8.30
C THR A 384 -13.20 3.68 6.85
N GLY A 385 -11.99 3.73 6.28
CA GLY A 385 -11.68 3.26 4.93
C GLY A 385 -10.62 2.17 4.96
N PHE A 386 -10.65 1.27 3.97
CA PHE A 386 -9.67 0.21 3.81
C PHE A 386 -9.44 -0.16 2.34
N THR A 387 -8.26 -0.69 2.03
CA THR A 387 -7.92 -1.31 0.74
C THR A 387 -7.14 -2.58 1.01
N PRO A 388 -7.74 -3.75 0.72
CA PRO A 388 -7.01 -5.01 0.79
C PRO A 388 -5.89 -5.03 -0.26
N ARG A 389 -4.77 -5.69 0.05
CA ARG A 389 -3.71 -5.93 -0.93
C ARG A 389 -4.10 -7.07 -1.86
N HIS A 390 -3.55 -7.04 -3.07
CA HIS A 390 -3.60 -8.16 -4.01
C HIS A 390 -5.02 -8.58 -4.43
N ILE A 391 -5.72 -7.66 -5.08
CA ILE A 391 -7.02 -7.95 -5.69
C ILE A 391 -6.80 -8.65 -7.03
N GLU A 392 -7.47 -9.76 -7.24
CA GLU A 392 -7.47 -10.53 -8.48
C GLU A 392 -8.73 -10.15 -9.28
N ALA A 393 -8.66 -10.18 -10.61
CA ALA A 393 -9.77 -9.77 -11.48
C ALA A 393 -10.96 -10.72 -11.36
N ASN A 394 -12.17 -10.31 -11.76
CA ASN A 394 -13.37 -11.16 -11.79
C ASN A 394 -13.63 -11.96 -10.49
N THR A 395 -13.25 -11.43 -9.34
CA THR A 395 -13.23 -12.18 -8.09
C THR A 395 -14.19 -11.56 -7.09
N ASN A 396 -15.11 -12.37 -6.56
CA ASN A 396 -16.04 -11.93 -5.54
C ASN A 396 -15.34 -11.92 -4.16
N TYR A 397 -15.40 -10.78 -3.49
CA TYR A 397 -14.88 -10.58 -2.14
C TYR A 397 -16.02 -10.27 -1.17
N HIS A 398 -16.01 -10.95 -0.03
CA HIS A 398 -16.93 -10.69 1.07
C HIS A 398 -16.20 -10.08 2.25
N PHE A 399 -16.88 -9.16 2.92
CA PHE A 399 -16.36 -8.37 4.03
C PHE A 399 -17.28 -8.41 5.23
N ALA A 400 -16.68 -8.35 6.43
CA ALA A 400 -17.36 -8.08 7.68
C ALA A 400 -16.54 -7.08 8.50
N VAL A 401 -17.18 -6.05 9.04
CA VAL A 401 -16.53 -5.01 9.85
C VAL A 401 -17.07 -5.04 11.27
N TYR A 402 -16.15 -5.13 12.23
CA TYR A 402 -16.46 -5.14 13.66
C TYR A 402 -15.81 -3.94 14.34
N ALA A 403 -16.58 -3.23 15.16
CA ALA A 403 -16.06 -2.22 16.07
C ALA A 403 -15.46 -2.88 17.32
N PHE A 404 -14.41 -2.29 17.87
CA PHE A 404 -13.87 -2.68 19.16
C PHE A 404 -13.23 -1.51 19.91
N ASN A 405 -13.14 -1.66 21.22
CA ASN A 405 -12.41 -0.77 22.10
C ASN A 405 -11.32 -1.55 22.84
N GLY A 406 -10.29 -0.85 23.30
CA GLY A 406 -9.33 -1.39 24.25
C GLY A 406 -7.89 -1.38 23.74
N PRO A 407 -6.92 -1.28 24.67
CA PRO A 407 -5.52 -1.51 24.38
C PRO A 407 -5.23 -3.00 24.14
N ALA A 408 -4.01 -3.29 23.66
CA ALA A 408 -3.57 -4.65 23.37
C ALA A 408 -3.71 -5.59 24.57
N GLY A 409 -4.33 -6.76 24.36
CA GLY A 409 -4.61 -7.78 25.37
C GLY A 409 -5.91 -7.57 26.15
N TYR A 410 -6.63 -6.48 25.90
CA TYR A 410 -7.88 -6.13 26.60
C TYR A 410 -9.00 -5.72 25.64
N GLU A 411 -8.84 -5.98 24.35
CA GLU A 411 -9.79 -5.60 23.31
C GLU A 411 -11.18 -6.23 23.54
N ASN A 412 -12.24 -5.47 23.32
CA ASN A 412 -13.61 -5.96 23.43
C ASN A 412 -14.36 -5.69 22.12
N TYR A 413 -14.64 -6.76 21.38
CA TYR A 413 -15.18 -6.74 20.02
C TYR A 413 -16.70 -6.86 20.02
N ARG A 414 -17.36 -5.96 19.30
CA ARG A 414 -18.80 -6.04 19.06
C ARG A 414 -19.09 -7.10 18.00
N THR A 415 -19.25 -8.37 18.39
CA THR A 415 -19.39 -9.49 17.43
C THR A 415 -20.78 -9.63 16.81
N MET A 416 -21.81 -9.03 17.41
CA MET A 416 -23.19 -9.13 16.93
C MET A 416 -23.51 -8.11 15.83
N ASN A 417 -24.17 -8.56 14.76
CA ASN A 417 -24.63 -7.74 13.63
C ASN A 417 -23.53 -6.86 13.01
N PRO A 418 -22.42 -7.43 12.52
CA PRO A 418 -21.38 -6.67 11.84
C PRO A 418 -21.90 -6.01 10.56
N ALA A 419 -21.24 -4.94 10.11
CA ALA A 419 -21.46 -4.46 8.75
C ALA A 419 -20.91 -5.50 7.78
N THR A 420 -21.78 -6.05 6.92
CA THR A 420 -21.37 -7.02 5.90
C THR A 420 -21.60 -6.45 4.51
N GLY A 421 -20.71 -6.78 3.59
CA GLY A 421 -20.81 -6.37 2.19
C GLY A 421 -20.08 -7.37 1.31
N ASN A 422 -20.45 -7.41 0.03
CA ASN A 422 -19.69 -8.13 -0.97
C ASN A 422 -19.57 -7.27 -2.22
N VAL A 423 -18.51 -7.51 -2.98
CA VAL A 423 -18.21 -6.82 -4.23
C VAL A 423 -17.41 -7.74 -5.13
N THR A 424 -17.65 -7.69 -6.43
CA THR A 424 -16.84 -8.41 -7.41
C THR A 424 -15.87 -7.43 -8.06
N SER A 425 -14.57 -7.73 -8.01
CA SER A 425 -13.59 -6.95 -8.77
C SER A 425 -13.88 -7.04 -10.26
N THR A 426 -13.62 -5.97 -11.00
CA THR A 426 -13.86 -5.97 -12.44
C THR A 426 -12.86 -6.89 -13.17
N GLY A 427 -13.23 -7.29 -14.38
CA GLY A 427 -12.38 -8.06 -15.28
C GLY A 427 -11.49 -7.21 -16.18
N SER A 428 -11.09 -7.80 -17.29
CA SER A 428 -10.37 -7.10 -18.36
C SER A 428 -11.05 -5.78 -18.77
N GLN A 429 -10.28 -4.76 -19.16
CA GLN A 429 -10.72 -3.41 -19.52
C GLN A 429 -10.18 -3.00 -20.90
N ILE A 430 -10.29 -3.89 -21.90
CA ILE A 430 -9.71 -3.68 -23.24
C ILE A 430 -10.28 -2.43 -23.94
N GLY A 431 -11.55 -2.11 -23.70
CA GLY A 431 -12.25 -1.02 -24.39
C GLY A 431 -12.18 -1.16 -25.91
N ASN A 432 -11.71 -0.12 -26.60
CA ASN A 432 -11.51 -0.09 -28.05
C ASN A 432 -10.02 -0.17 -28.46
N TYR A 433 -9.15 -0.68 -27.59
CA TYR A 433 -7.70 -0.62 -27.77
C TYR A 433 -7.22 -1.25 -29.09
N TYR A 434 -7.83 -2.37 -29.52
CA TYR A 434 -7.48 -3.07 -30.77
C TYR A 434 -8.26 -2.61 -32.01
N ASN A 435 -8.92 -1.45 -31.95
CA ASN A 435 -9.68 -0.95 -33.10
C ASN A 435 -8.77 -0.79 -34.33
N GLY A 436 -9.16 -1.41 -35.46
CA GLY A 436 -8.38 -1.40 -36.70
C GLY A 436 -7.34 -2.51 -36.83
N ILE A 437 -7.12 -3.34 -35.80
CA ILE A 437 -6.25 -4.51 -35.89
C ILE A 437 -7.00 -5.65 -36.61
N ILE A 438 -6.47 -6.08 -37.77
CA ILE A 438 -7.06 -7.14 -38.60
C ILE A 438 -6.12 -8.35 -38.60
N SER A 439 -6.41 -9.37 -37.79
CA SER A 439 -5.53 -10.54 -37.65
C SER A 439 -5.41 -11.41 -38.89
N GLY A 440 -6.36 -11.31 -39.82
CA GLY A 440 -6.29 -11.95 -41.13
C GLY A 440 -5.35 -11.24 -42.14
N SER A 441 -4.83 -10.06 -41.81
CA SER A 441 -3.98 -9.27 -42.72
C SER A 441 -2.52 -9.70 -42.63
N SER A 442 -1.79 -9.69 -43.75
CA SER A 442 -0.34 -9.86 -43.74
C SER A 442 0.42 -8.74 -43.01
N SER A 443 -0.22 -7.58 -42.80
CA SER A 443 0.30 -6.46 -42.00
C SER A 443 0.05 -6.63 -40.49
N PHE A 444 -0.64 -7.68 -40.06
CA PHE A 444 -1.07 -7.84 -38.67
C PHE A 444 0.06 -7.63 -37.65
N LEU A 445 1.24 -8.22 -37.89
CA LEU A 445 2.37 -8.11 -36.98
C LEU A 445 2.88 -6.67 -36.87
N THR A 446 3.00 -5.95 -37.99
CA THR A 446 3.47 -4.56 -38.00
C THR A 446 2.44 -3.63 -37.36
N ASP A 447 1.16 -3.86 -37.61
CA ASP A 447 0.07 -3.07 -37.05
C ASP A 447 -0.02 -3.27 -35.53
N LEU A 448 0.15 -4.51 -35.06
CA LEU A 448 0.14 -4.84 -33.64
C LEU A 448 1.36 -4.28 -32.90
N SER A 449 2.55 -4.38 -33.50
CA SER A 449 3.79 -3.79 -32.95
C SER A 449 3.66 -2.27 -32.81
N ALA A 450 3.12 -1.58 -33.83
CA ALA A 450 2.88 -0.14 -33.80
C ALA A 450 1.82 0.30 -32.77
N LEU A 451 0.88 -0.58 -32.41
CA LEU A 451 -0.12 -0.30 -31.37
C LEU A 451 0.49 -0.34 -29.95
N ILE A 452 1.40 -1.28 -29.70
CA ILE A 452 1.95 -1.53 -28.37
C ILE A 452 3.31 -0.88 -28.13
N ASN A 453 3.92 -0.27 -29.15
CA ASN A 453 5.19 0.47 -29.09
C ASN A 453 5.11 1.77 -29.94
N PRO A 454 5.57 2.93 -29.42
CA PRO A 454 6.20 3.14 -28.12
C PRO A 454 5.18 3.13 -26.98
N HIS A 455 5.66 2.82 -25.78
CA HIS A 455 4.92 2.92 -24.54
C HIS A 455 5.68 3.80 -23.53
N THR A 456 5.03 4.13 -22.43
CA THR A 456 5.69 4.85 -21.33
C THR A 456 6.73 3.94 -20.70
N SER A 457 7.98 4.39 -20.69
CA SER A 457 9.09 3.67 -20.06
C SER A 457 9.19 4.08 -18.59
N ILE A 458 9.30 3.09 -17.71
CA ILE A 458 9.42 3.25 -16.26
C ILE A 458 10.74 2.62 -15.87
N SER A 459 11.61 3.35 -15.18
CA SER A 459 12.94 2.80 -14.86
C SER A 459 12.85 1.47 -14.11
N TYR A 460 13.76 0.53 -14.41
CA TYR A 460 13.85 -0.79 -13.78
C TYR A 460 13.94 -0.70 -12.25
N TYR A 461 14.55 0.37 -11.74
CA TYR A 461 14.59 0.64 -10.30
C TYR A 461 13.18 0.80 -9.69
N ASN A 462 12.25 1.41 -10.43
CA ASN A 462 10.88 1.69 -9.99
C ASN A 462 9.95 0.47 -10.04
N TYR A 463 10.38 -0.70 -10.50
CA TYR A 463 9.60 -1.95 -10.37
C TYR A 463 9.22 -2.22 -8.89
N LEU A 464 10.09 -1.80 -7.96
CA LEU A 464 9.82 -1.88 -6.52
C LEU A 464 8.61 -1.01 -6.12
N THR A 465 8.62 0.25 -6.53
CA THR A 465 7.60 1.22 -6.09
C THR A 465 6.29 1.08 -6.85
N THR A 466 6.34 0.55 -8.07
CA THR A 466 5.19 0.30 -8.94
C THR A 466 4.64 -1.11 -8.70
N MET A 467 5.17 -2.15 -9.34
CA MET A 467 4.57 -3.49 -9.30
C MET A 467 4.64 -4.13 -7.91
N MET A 468 5.80 -4.08 -7.22
CA MET A 468 5.93 -4.76 -5.93
C MET A 468 5.03 -4.15 -4.86
N ASN A 469 5.26 -2.88 -4.52
CA ASN A 469 4.59 -2.23 -3.41
C ASN A 469 3.08 -2.03 -3.67
N GLN A 470 2.66 -1.87 -4.93
CA GLN A 470 1.27 -1.58 -5.24
C GLN A 470 0.44 -2.84 -5.56
N TYR A 471 1.06 -3.96 -5.92
CA TYR A 471 0.32 -5.13 -6.38
C TYR A 471 0.86 -6.51 -5.94
N GLU A 472 2.15 -6.81 -6.13
CA GLU A 472 2.67 -8.18 -5.93
C GLU A 472 2.71 -8.61 -4.45
N VAL A 473 2.87 -7.66 -3.53
CA VAL A 473 2.96 -7.95 -2.09
C VAL A 473 1.60 -8.35 -1.51
N ARG A 474 1.58 -9.45 -0.75
CA ARG A 474 0.38 -10.05 -0.16
C ARG A 474 0.49 -10.10 1.37
N ASP A 475 -0.65 -10.01 2.06
CA ASP A 475 -0.70 -10.06 3.52
C ASP A 475 -0.64 -11.50 4.06
N THR A 476 0.11 -11.68 5.16
CA THR A 476 0.15 -12.91 5.96
C THR A 476 0.13 -12.61 7.46
N THR A 477 0.08 -13.66 8.28
CA THR A 477 -0.05 -13.58 9.74
C THR A 477 1.09 -12.80 10.40
N ASN A 478 0.87 -12.35 11.64
CA ASN A 478 1.80 -11.58 12.47
C ASN A 478 2.09 -10.16 11.98
N GLY A 479 1.25 -9.60 11.11
CA GLY A 479 1.50 -8.30 10.48
C GLY A 479 2.64 -8.34 9.47
N GLN A 480 2.98 -9.53 8.96
CA GLN A 480 4.00 -9.73 7.95
C GLN A 480 3.39 -9.77 6.55
N SER A 481 4.26 -9.66 5.56
CA SER A 481 3.90 -9.78 4.15
C SER A 481 4.60 -10.97 3.53
N TYR A 482 4.14 -11.38 2.35
CA TYR A 482 4.88 -12.28 1.49
C TYR A 482 4.79 -11.88 0.02
N VAL A 483 5.78 -12.32 -0.75
CA VAL A 483 5.76 -12.30 -2.21
C VAL A 483 5.85 -13.74 -2.71
N GLU A 484 5.29 -14.00 -3.88
CA GLU A 484 5.33 -15.32 -4.51
C GLU A 484 6.35 -15.34 -5.67
N CYS A 485 7.27 -16.30 -5.66
CA CYS A 485 8.21 -16.51 -6.74
C CYS A 485 7.48 -17.03 -7.99
N VAL A 486 7.60 -16.29 -9.08
CA VAL A 486 6.87 -16.55 -10.34
C VAL A 486 7.08 -17.98 -10.87
N TYR A 487 8.30 -18.51 -10.81
CA TYR A 487 8.63 -19.82 -11.39
C TYR A 487 8.42 -21.01 -10.46
N THR A 488 8.51 -20.81 -9.15
CA THR A 488 8.61 -21.94 -8.19
C THR A 488 7.46 -22.01 -7.20
N GLY A 489 6.66 -20.94 -7.10
CA GLY A 489 5.58 -20.83 -6.11
C GLY A 489 6.07 -20.61 -4.68
N GLU A 490 7.36 -20.32 -4.47
CA GLU A 490 7.87 -19.98 -3.14
C GLU A 490 7.11 -18.77 -2.59
N ARG A 491 6.49 -18.92 -1.42
CA ARG A 491 5.93 -17.79 -0.66
C ARG A 491 6.95 -17.31 0.35
N LYS A 492 7.68 -16.26 -0.01
CA LYS A 492 8.73 -15.69 0.84
C LYS A 492 8.14 -14.65 1.78
N VAL A 493 8.10 -14.98 3.08
CA VAL A 493 7.62 -14.09 4.15
C VAL A 493 8.70 -13.08 4.54
N PHE A 494 8.32 -11.83 4.77
CA PHE A 494 9.18 -10.73 5.21
C PHE A 494 8.41 -9.70 6.06
N ASN A 495 9.14 -8.86 6.79
CA ASN A 495 8.56 -7.68 7.44
C ASN A 495 8.58 -6.52 6.43
N ASP A 496 7.45 -5.81 6.29
CA ASP A 496 7.40 -4.61 5.46
C ASP A 496 8.46 -3.58 5.92
N PRO A 497 9.03 -2.79 4.98
CA PRO A 497 8.80 -2.82 3.54
C PRO A 497 9.62 -3.90 2.82
N PHE A 498 9.16 -4.34 1.65
CA PHE A 498 9.91 -5.27 0.81
C PHE A 498 11.23 -4.65 0.31
N THR A 499 12.33 -5.41 0.36
CA THR A 499 13.59 -5.06 -0.30
C THR A 499 14.20 -6.27 -1.00
N TRP A 500 14.76 -6.07 -2.20
CA TRP A 500 15.32 -7.16 -3.02
C TRP A 500 16.42 -7.94 -2.27
N THR A 501 17.39 -7.21 -1.70
CA THR A 501 18.57 -7.80 -1.08
C THR A 501 18.23 -8.57 0.20
N ALA A 502 17.42 -8.00 1.10
CA ALA A 502 17.09 -8.67 2.36
C ALA A 502 16.21 -9.90 2.14
N VAL A 503 15.32 -9.84 1.13
CA VAL A 503 14.40 -10.93 0.81
C VAL A 503 15.08 -12.01 -0.04
N GLY A 504 16.18 -11.69 -0.75
CA GLY A 504 16.90 -12.60 -1.63
C GLY A 504 16.19 -12.82 -2.97
N TYR A 505 15.47 -11.80 -3.44
CA TYR A 505 14.69 -11.83 -4.68
C TYR A 505 15.31 -10.90 -5.73
N SER A 506 14.99 -11.16 -6.99
CA SER A 506 15.36 -10.35 -8.13
C SER A 506 14.15 -10.08 -9.02
N ARG A 507 14.31 -9.12 -9.94
CA ARG A 507 13.38 -8.93 -11.06
C ARG A 507 13.84 -9.84 -12.19
N GLU A 508 12.96 -10.69 -12.62
CA GLU A 508 13.20 -11.70 -13.64
C GLU A 508 12.73 -11.20 -14.99
N HIS A 509 13.62 -11.17 -15.98
CA HIS A 509 13.26 -10.97 -17.38
C HIS A 509 12.85 -12.29 -18.01
N THR A 510 11.54 -12.54 -18.18
CA THR A 510 11.07 -13.79 -18.78
C THR A 510 11.56 -13.95 -20.22
N TYR A 511 11.48 -12.92 -21.06
CA TYR A 511 12.32 -12.78 -22.24
C TYR A 511 13.71 -12.31 -21.79
N SER A 512 14.67 -13.23 -21.74
CA SER A 512 15.97 -13.00 -21.10
C SER A 512 16.69 -11.77 -21.65
N HIS A 513 17.33 -10.99 -20.78
CA HIS A 513 18.12 -9.81 -21.16
C HIS A 513 19.15 -10.14 -22.26
N SER A 514 19.83 -11.29 -22.16
CA SER A 514 20.80 -11.75 -23.16
C SER A 514 20.22 -12.09 -24.54
N TRP A 515 18.89 -12.20 -24.66
CA TRP A 515 18.21 -12.47 -25.94
C TRP A 515 17.77 -11.19 -26.64
N MET A 516 17.85 -10.04 -25.97
CA MET A 516 17.47 -8.75 -26.55
C MET A 516 18.54 -8.34 -27.58
N PRO A 517 18.18 -8.01 -28.83
CA PRO A 517 19.15 -7.59 -29.86
C PRO A 517 20.00 -6.37 -29.49
N THR A 518 19.53 -5.60 -28.51
CA THR A 518 20.18 -4.40 -27.98
C THR A 518 21.04 -4.66 -26.75
N PHE A 519 21.26 -5.91 -26.36
CA PHE A 519 22.07 -6.30 -25.20
C PHE A 519 23.52 -5.78 -25.30
N PRO A 520 24.11 -5.24 -24.22
CA PRO A 520 23.46 -4.88 -22.96
C PRO A 520 22.62 -3.59 -23.11
N CYS A 521 21.37 -3.63 -22.63
CA CYS A 521 20.42 -2.51 -22.70
C CYS A 521 20.03 -1.93 -21.33
N ASP A 522 20.84 -2.19 -20.30
CA ASP A 522 20.70 -1.68 -18.94
C ASP A 522 21.48 -0.36 -18.71
N ASN A 523 22.45 -0.01 -19.57
CA ASN A 523 23.20 1.24 -19.46
C ASN A 523 23.66 1.82 -20.83
N PRO A 524 23.02 2.89 -21.34
CA PRO A 524 21.80 3.51 -20.80
C PRO A 524 20.64 2.51 -20.86
N GLU A 525 19.79 2.56 -19.85
CA GLU A 525 18.58 1.75 -19.79
C GLU A 525 17.66 2.05 -20.99
N LYS A 526 17.19 0.98 -21.65
CA LYS A 526 16.25 1.06 -22.76
C LYS A 526 14.86 0.52 -22.38
N PRO A 527 13.78 0.93 -23.08
CA PRO A 527 12.42 0.51 -22.75
C PRO A 527 12.23 -1.02 -22.63
N GLU A 528 12.89 -1.81 -23.49
CA GLU A 528 12.81 -3.27 -23.47
C GLU A 528 13.35 -3.91 -22.18
N TYR A 529 14.27 -3.23 -21.51
CA TYR A 529 14.86 -3.71 -20.26
C TYR A 529 13.92 -3.49 -19.07
N ASN A 530 13.08 -2.46 -19.13
CA ASN A 530 12.29 -2.01 -18.00
C ASN A 530 10.77 -2.22 -18.17
N ASP A 531 10.38 -2.99 -19.18
CA ASP A 531 9.01 -3.36 -19.48
C ASP A 531 8.40 -4.31 -18.43
N GLN A 532 7.39 -3.82 -17.70
CA GLN A 532 6.72 -4.49 -16.58
C GLN A 532 5.90 -5.73 -17.05
N HIS A 533 5.56 -5.83 -18.33
CA HIS A 533 4.96 -7.05 -18.91
C HIS A 533 5.96 -8.22 -18.99
N ASN A 534 7.25 -7.95 -18.86
CA ASN A 534 8.34 -8.94 -18.93
C ASN A 534 9.07 -9.18 -17.61
N LEU A 535 8.86 -8.30 -16.63
CA LEU A 535 9.54 -8.34 -15.33
C LEU A 535 8.69 -9.04 -14.28
N TRP A 536 9.27 -9.93 -13.47
CA TRP A 536 8.54 -10.68 -12.43
C TRP A 536 9.36 -10.87 -11.14
N PRO A 537 8.74 -10.92 -9.95
CA PRO A 537 9.46 -11.24 -8.71
C PRO A 537 9.87 -12.71 -8.67
N THR A 538 11.16 -12.97 -8.49
CA THR A 538 11.71 -14.34 -8.50
C THR A 538 12.77 -14.51 -7.42
N ASN A 539 12.80 -15.67 -6.79
CA ASN A 539 13.90 -16.03 -5.89
C ASN A 539 15.23 -16.01 -6.66
N LEU A 540 16.17 -15.18 -6.23
CA LEU A 540 17.42 -14.97 -6.96
C LEU A 540 18.26 -16.24 -7.04
N GLN A 541 18.47 -16.92 -5.91
CA GLN A 541 19.42 -18.03 -5.83
C GLN A 541 18.85 -19.36 -6.30
N GLN A 542 17.58 -19.62 -6.04
CA GLN A 542 16.95 -20.94 -6.23
C GLN A 542 16.05 -21.02 -7.47
N ALA A 543 15.76 -19.89 -8.12
CA ALA A 543 14.92 -19.86 -9.32
C ALA A 543 15.58 -19.08 -10.46
N ASN A 544 15.87 -17.79 -10.28
CA ASN A 544 16.45 -16.95 -11.34
C ASN A 544 17.86 -17.44 -11.73
N THR A 545 18.76 -17.66 -10.77
CA THR A 545 20.13 -18.14 -11.05
C THR A 545 20.14 -19.52 -11.76
N PRO A 546 19.37 -20.54 -11.32
CA PRO A 546 19.25 -21.80 -12.06
C PRO A 546 18.59 -21.65 -13.43
N ARG A 547 17.60 -20.75 -13.57
CA ARG A 547 16.97 -20.46 -14.86
C ARG A 547 17.95 -19.86 -15.85
N SER A 548 18.83 -18.96 -15.40
CA SER A 548 19.84 -18.31 -16.24
C SER A 548 19.21 -17.69 -17.50
N ASN A 549 19.59 -18.13 -18.69
CA ASN A 549 18.95 -17.83 -19.96
C ASN A 549 18.50 -19.12 -20.68
N LEU A 550 18.18 -20.17 -19.92
CA LEU A 550 17.70 -21.43 -20.47
C LEU A 550 16.33 -21.22 -21.14
N PRO A 551 16.07 -21.92 -22.26
CA PRO A 551 14.76 -21.91 -22.88
C PRO A 551 13.72 -22.54 -21.96
N LEU A 552 12.50 -22.00 -22.00
CA LEU A 552 11.37 -22.50 -21.24
C LEU A 552 10.64 -23.57 -22.04
N MET A 553 10.72 -24.83 -21.57
CA MET A 553 10.14 -26.01 -22.22
C MET A 553 9.83 -27.08 -21.17
N ASP A 554 9.02 -28.08 -21.54
CA ASP A 554 8.76 -29.25 -20.69
C ASP A 554 10.00 -30.15 -20.62
N ILE A 555 10.27 -30.70 -19.43
CA ILE A 555 11.33 -31.70 -19.23
C ILE A 555 10.76 -33.08 -19.55
N ASP A 556 11.29 -33.72 -20.60
CA ASP A 556 10.96 -35.11 -20.99
C ASP A 556 12.10 -36.11 -20.69
N GLY A 557 13.24 -35.60 -20.22
CA GLY A 557 14.43 -36.36 -19.86
C GLY A 557 14.80 -36.24 -18.39
N ASN A 558 16.11 -36.28 -18.12
CA ASN A 558 16.62 -36.22 -16.74
C ASN A 558 16.45 -34.82 -16.14
N VAL A 559 15.95 -34.76 -14.91
CA VAL A 559 15.94 -33.54 -14.09
C VAL A 559 17.32 -33.36 -13.44
N VAL A 560 17.87 -32.14 -13.54
CA VAL A 560 19.19 -31.75 -12.99
C VAL A 560 19.04 -31.06 -11.65
N PHE A 561 18.02 -30.21 -11.51
CA PHE A 561 17.76 -29.43 -10.31
C PHE A 561 16.27 -29.16 -10.18
N THR A 562 15.75 -29.16 -8.94
CA THR A 562 14.38 -28.78 -8.64
C THR A 562 14.37 -27.93 -7.39
N TYR A 563 13.61 -26.85 -7.41
CA TYR A 563 13.27 -26.07 -6.23
C TYR A 563 11.76 -25.80 -6.24
N LEU A 564 11.06 -26.37 -5.25
CA LEU A 564 9.61 -26.41 -5.19
C LEU A 564 9.03 -26.90 -6.52
N GLN A 565 8.26 -26.07 -7.24
CA GLN A 565 7.59 -26.45 -8.48
C GLN A 565 8.38 -26.11 -9.76
N GLY A 566 9.53 -25.43 -9.66
CA GLY A 566 10.37 -25.12 -10.83
C GLY A 566 11.59 -26.02 -10.92
N SER A 567 11.99 -26.39 -12.14
CA SER A 567 13.07 -27.35 -12.38
C SER A 567 13.96 -26.99 -13.56
N VAL A 568 15.22 -27.42 -13.51
CA VAL A 568 16.15 -27.48 -14.64
C VAL A 568 16.29 -28.95 -15.03
N GLY A 569 16.19 -29.25 -16.32
CA GLY A 569 16.32 -30.61 -16.83
C GLY A 569 16.54 -30.64 -18.34
N TYR A 570 16.34 -31.81 -18.94
CA TYR A 570 16.51 -32.00 -20.38
C TYR A 570 15.18 -32.17 -21.11
N SER A 571 15.05 -31.47 -22.24
CA SER A 571 14.06 -31.75 -23.28
C SER A 571 14.82 -32.31 -24.49
N GLY A 572 14.70 -33.61 -24.74
CA GLY A 572 15.62 -34.35 -25.59
C GLY A 572 17.07 -34.20 -25.11
N ASN A 573 17.91 -33.51 -25.90
CA ASN A 573 19.31 -33.22 -25.56
C ASN A 573 19.55 -31.76 -25.13
N GLN A 574 18.50 -30.91 -25.14
CA GLN A 574 18.59 -29.50 -24.78
C GLN A 574 18.38 -29.34 -23.27
N LEU A 575 19.25 -28.58 -22.60
CA LEU A 575 19.02 -28.17 -21.22
C LEU A 575 17.98 -27.04 -21.19
N VAL A 576 16.95 -27.20 -20.37
CA VAL A 576 15.76 -26.32 -20.31
C VAL A 576 15.42 -25.98 -18.86
N TYR A 577 14.63 -24.92 -18.67
CA TYR A 577 13.97 -24.63 -17.40
C TYR A 577 12.46 -24.83 -17.55
N GLU A 578 11.87 -25.63 -16.66
CA GLU A 578 10.42 -25.84 -16.59
C GLU A 578 9.87 -25.10 -15.35
N PRO A 579 9.11 -24.00 -15.52
CA PRO A 579 8.48 -23.32 -14.40
C PRO A 579 7.27 -24.12 -13.89
N ARG A 580 6.71 -23.71 -12.75
CA ARG A 580 5.47 -24.26 -12.22
C ARG A 580 4.35 -24.25 -13.27
N PRO A 581 3.41 -25.21 -13.24
CA PRO A 581 2.36 -25.34 -14.26
C PRO A 581 1.58 -24.06 -14.53
N GLU A 582 1.21 -23.33 -13.47
CA GLU A 582 0.39 -22.10 -13.52
C GLU A 582 1.13 -20.90 -14.11
N GLN A 583 2.44 -21.01 -14.39
CA GLN A 583 3.22 -19.94 -14.99
C GLN A 583 3.56 -20.20 -16.47
N LYS A 584 3.26 -21.39 -16.99
CA LYS A 584 3.66 -21.78 -18.35
C LYS A 584 3.02 -20.89 -19.41
N GLY A 585 1.71 -20.65 -19.33
CA GLY A 585 1.00 -19.74 -20.24
C GLY A 585 1.45 -18.30 -20.07
N ASN A 586 1.54 -17.83 -18.82
CA ASN A 586 1.97 -16.47 -18.50
C ASN A 586 3.36 -16.16 -19.09
N ALA A 587 4.31 -17.09 -18.93
CA ALA A 587 5.66 -16.94 -19.46
C ALA A 587 5.69 -16.91 -21.00
N ALA A 588 4.88 -17.77 -21.64
CA ALA A 588 4.73 -17.74 -23.09
C ALA A 588 4.18 -16.40 -23.59
N ARG A 589 3.15 -15.85 -22.93
CA ARG A 589 2.56 -14.54 -23.26
C ARG A 589 3.52 -13.38 -23.05
N SER A 590 4.34 -13.38 -22.00
CA SER A 590 5.41 -12.38 -21.82
C SER A 590 6.45 -12.46 -22.95
N ILE A 591 6.87 -13.66 -23.35
CA ILE A 591 7.85 -13.86 -24.44
C ILE A 591 7.27 -13.40 -25.78
N PHE A 592 6.04 -13.80 -26.11
CA PHE A 592 5.36 -13.38 -27.35
C PHE A 592 5.17 -11.87 -27.41
N TYR A 593 4.83 -11.25 -26.28
CA TYR A 593 4.72 -9.81 -26.16
C TYR A 593 6.04 -9.12 -26.47
N MET A 594 7.15 -9.52 -25.83
CA MET A 594 8.46 -8.91 -26.06
C MET A 594 8.92 -9.06 -27.51
N ALA A 595 8.75 -10.26 -28.06
CA ALA A 595 9.04 -10.53 -29.46
C ALA A 595 8.24 -9.61 -30.40
N THR A 596 6.96 -9.35 -30.11
CA THR A 596 6.08 -8.54 -30.96
C THR A 596 6.27 -7.02 -30.77
N CYS A 597 6.35 -6.57 -29.52
CA CYS A 597 6.42 -5.16 -29.13
C CYS A 597 7.65 -4.48 -29.73
N TYR A 598 8.78 -5.19 -29.73
CA TYR A 598 10.06 -4.62 -30.14
C TYR A 598 10.54 -5.05 -31.53
N ASN A 599 9.84 -5.96 -32.21
CA ASN A 599 10.21 -6.35 -33.57
C ASN A 599 10.17 -5.17 -34.54
N GLY A 600 11.23 -5.03 -35.34
CA GLY A 600 11.42 -3.92 -36.28
C GLY A 600 11.93 -2.63 -35.62
N GLN A 601 11.93 -2.53 -34.28
CA GLN A 601 12.42 -1.34 -33.60
C GLN A 601 13.93 -1.16 -33.82
N ALA A 602 14.32 0.03 -34.28
CA ALA A 602 15.67 0.33 -34.74
C ALA A 602 16.22 -0.66 -35.81
N GLY A 603 15.34 -1.31 -36.58
CA GLY A 603 15.72 -2.29 -37.59
C GLY A 603 16.09 -3.67 -37.05
N ASN A 604 15.88 -3.93 -35.75
CA ASN A 604 16.19 -5.21 -35.13
C ASN A 604 15.07 -6.23 -35.34
N THR A 605 15.45 -7.50 -35.51
CA THR A 605 14.50 -8.61 -35.51
C THR A 605 14.47 -9.23 -34.11
N TRP A 606 13.26 -9.43 -33.57
CA TRP A 606 13.04 -9.95 -32.21
C TRP A 606 12.49 -11.37 -32.22
N GLU A 607 13.05 -12.20 -33.10
CA GLU A 607 12.72 -13.63 -33.18
C GLU A 607 13.19 -14.39 -31.95
N LEU A 608 12.55 -15.51 -31.68
CA LEU A 608 12.97 -16.41 -30.61
C LEU A 608 14.36 -16.99 -30.91
N PRO A 609 15.24 -17.12 -29.91
CA PRO A 609 16.50 -17.84 -30.06
C PRO A 609 16.30 -19.25 -30.61
N ALA A 610 17.26 -19.76 -31.38
CA ALA A 610 17.17 -21.07 -32.02
C ALA A 610 16.93 -22.24 -31.05
N ASN A 611 17.32 -22.09 -29.78
CA ASN A 611 17.11 -23.10 -28.73
C ASN A 611 15.77 -22.95 -27.98
N GLN A 612 14.96 -21.92 -28.25
CA GLN A 612 13.63 -21.74 -27.70
C GLN A 612 12.57 -22.21 -28.69
N SER A 613 11.91 -23.32 -28.38
CA SER A 613 10.83 -23.86 -29.20
C SER A 613 9.59 -22.96 -29.17
N GLN A 614 9.17 -22.44 -30.32
CA GLN A 614 7.89 -21.71 -30.42
C GLN A 614 6.68 -22.62 -30.20
N GLU A 615 6.79 -23.90 -30.60
CA GLU A 615 5.70 -24.88 -30.46
C GLU A 615 5.42 -25.21 -29.00
N SER A 616 6.48 -25.30 -28.18
CA SER A 616 6.34 -25.50 -26.74
C SER A 616 5.64 -24.30 -26.08
N LEU A 617 6.05 -23.07 -26.42
CA LEU A 617 5.41 -21.86 -25.90
C LEU A 617 3.96 -21.73 -26.37
N LYS A 618 3.66 -22.05 -27.64
CA LYS A 618 2.28 -22.05 -28.16
C LYS A 618 1.43 -23.09 -27.47
N THR A 619 1.96 -24.29 -27.23
CA THR A 619 1.28 -25.35 -26.47
C THR A 619 0.91 -24.86 -25.08
N TRP A 620 1.85 -24.23 -24.37
CA TRP A 620 1.60 -23.66 -23.06
C TRP A 620 0.55 -22.54 -23.10
N HIS A 621 0.68 -21.59 -24.02
CA HIS A 621 -0.25 -20.48 -24.20
C HIS A 621 -1.71 -20.93 -24.45
N PHE A 622 -1.92 -21.97 -25.27
CA PHE A 622 -3.27 -22.47 -25.55
C PHE A 622 -3.82 -23.42 -24.47
N ALA A 623 -2.94 -24.06 -23.69
CA ALA A 623 -3.34 -24.94 -22.59
C ALA A 623 -3.66 -24.19 -21.30
N ASP A 624 -3.05 -23.02 -21.10
CA ASP A 624 -3.14 -22.21 -19.89
C ASP A 624 -3.66 -20.81 -20.25
N ALA A 625 -4.98 -20.64 -20.21
CA ALA A 625 -5.63 -19.35 -20.49
C ALA A 625 -5.37 -18.35 -19.35
N PRO A 626 -5.39 -17.03 -19.62
CA PRO A 626 -5.16 -16.02 -18.59
C PRO A 626 -6.08 -16.18 -17.39
N ASP A 627 -5.48 -16.30 -16.21
CA ASP A 627 -6.20 -16.38 -14.94
C ASP A 627 -6.50 -14.99 -14.37
N ASN A 628 -7.27 -14.96 -13.28
CA ASN A 628 -7.68 -13.72 -12.63
C ASN A 628 -6.50 -12.89 -12.08
N TYR A 629 -5.39 -13.54 -11.68
CA TYR A 629 -4.19 -12.86 -11.21
C TYR A 629 -3.44 -12.21 -12.38
N GLU A 630 -3.26 -12.93 -13.49
CA GLU A 630 -2.58 -12.43 -14.68
C GLU A 630 -3.36 -11.27 -15.31
N ILE A 631 -4.69 -11.38 -15.41
CA ILE A 631 -5.55 -10.29 -15.90
C ILE A 631 -5.38 -9.05 -15.02
N ALA A 632 -5.50 -9.18 -13.69
CA ALA A 632 -5.35 -8.04 -12.79
C ALA A 632 -3.96 -7.40 -12.89
N ARG A 633 -2.90 -8.21 -12.94
CA ARG A 633 -1.53 -7.74 -13.10
C ARG A 633 -1.34 -6.97 -14.41
N HIS A 634 -1.86 -7.52 -15.51
CA HIS A 634 -1.82 -6.91 -16.84
C HIS A 634 -2.58 -5.58 -16.90
N GLU A 635 -3.77 -5.51 -16.30
CA GLU A 635 -4.53 -4.26 -16.20
C GLU A 635 -3.76 -3.19 -15.42
N TYR A 636 -3.06 -3.59 -14.36
CA TYR A 636 -2.22 -2.66 -13.60
C TYR A 636 -1.01 -2.18 -14.42
N ALA A 637 -0.30 -3.10 -15.07
CA ALA A 637 0.84 -2.77 -15.93
C ALA A 637 0.42 -1.86 -17.12
N ALA A 638 -0.77 -2.09 -17.68
CA ALA A 638 -1.32 -1.26 -18.75
C ALA A 638 -1.62 0.18 -18.29
N VAL A 639 -2.06 0.38 -17.05
CA VAL A 639 -2.22 1.73 -16.48
C VAL A 639 -0.88 2.43 -16.31
N LEU A 640 0.17 1.68 -15.95
CA LEU A 640 1.50 2.23 -15.75
C LEU A 640 2.19 2.62 -17.07
N GLN A 641 2.13 1.75 -18.09
CA GLN A 641 2.88 1.92 -19.34
C GLN A 641 2.05 2.50 -20.50
N GLY A 642 0.72 2.47 -20.41
CA GLY A 642 -0.18 2.91 -21.49
C GLY A 642 -0.31 1.92 -22.64
N ASN A 643 0.28 0.72 -22.55
CA ASN A 643 0.17 -0.34 -23.54
C ASN A 643 -0.22 -1.69 -22.92
N ARG A 644 -0.84 -2.55 -23.74
CA ARG A 644 -1.41 -3.83 -23.30
C ARG A 644 -0.65 -4.99 -23.94
N ASN A 645 -0.40 -6.06 -23.19
CA ASN A 645 0.02 -7.35 -23.74
C ASN A 645 -1.13 -8.00 -24.55
N PRO A 646 -1.04 -8.07 -25.90
CA PRO A 646 -2.12 -8.59 -26.73
C PRO A 646 -2.41 -10.07 -26.56
N PHE A 647 -1.44 -10.82 -26.05
CA PHE A 647 -1.57 -12.27 -25.88
C PHE A 647 -2.32 -12.63 -24.59
N ILE A 648 -2.43 -11.69 -23.64
CA ILE A 648 -3.35 -11.81 -22.49
C ILE A 648 -4.78 -11.45 -22.91
N ASP A 649 -4.93 -10.41 -23.75
CA ASP A 649 -6.27 -9.97 -24.21
C ASP A 649 -6.86 -10.85 -25.33
N SER A 650 -6.02 -11.66 -25.98
CA SER A 650 -6.41 -12.51 -27.11
C SER A 650 -5.49 -13.71 -27.28
N ALA A 651 -6.01 -14.92 -27.00
CA ALA A 651 -5.29 -16.14 -27.31
C ALA A 651 -5.03 -16.28 -28.82
N TYR A 652 -5.91 -15.71 -29.67
CA TYR A 652 -5.84 -15.83 -31.12
C TYR A 652 -4.59 -15.24 -31.76
N PHE A 653 -4.09 -14.13 -31.21
CA PHE A 653 -3.06 -13.33 -31.87
C PHE A 653 -1.75 -14.10 -32.02
N ALA A 654 -1.42 -14.98 -31.07
CA ALA A 654 -0.22 -15.82 -31.14
C ALA A 654 -0.25 -16.81 -32.33
N CYS A 655 -1.45 -17.23 -32.76
CA CYS A 655 -1.60 -18.18 -33.87
C CYS A 655 -1.19 -17.58 -35.23
N HIS A 656 -1.27 -16.26 -35.37
CA HIS A 656 -0.97 -15.53 -36.61
C HIS A 656 0.50 -15.13 -36.78
N ILE A 657 1.35 -15.48 -35.81
CA ILE A 657 2.75 -15.07 -35.80
C ILE A 657 3.65 -16.30 -35.76
N ASN A 658 4.60 -16.35 -36.67
CA ASN A 658 5.76 -17.24 -36.58
C ASN A 658 6.83 -16.53 -35.75
N PHE A 659 6.97 -16.91 -34.47
CA PHE A 659 7.92 -16.25 -33.58
C PHE A 659 9.39 -16.64 -33.86
N SER A 660 9.65 -17.71 -34.61
CA SER A 660 11.02 -18.10 -34.98
C SER A 660 11.63 -17.25 -36.09
N ASN A 661 10.83 -16.46 -36.83
CA ASN A 661 11.34 -15.56 -37.87
C ASN A 661 10.54 -14.25 -37.99
N MET A 662 9.65 -13.98 -37.03
CA MET A 662 8.75 -12.82 -36.97
C MET A 662 7.99 -12.57 -38.29
N SER A 663 7.41 -13.62 -38.87
CA SER A 663 6.57 -13.53 -40.08
C SER A 663 5.09 -13.82 -39.80
N TYR A 664 4.22 -13.32 -40.68
CA TYR A 664 2.79 -13.61 -40.64
C TYR A 664 2.51 -15.08 -40.98
N LEU A 665 1.61 -15.70 -40.21
CA LEU A 665 1.04 -17.01 -40.49
C LEU A 665 -0.49 -16.93 -40.60
N VAL A 666 -1.03 -17.70 -41.55
CA VAL A 666 -2.46 -17.96 -41.57
C VAL A 666 -2.77 -18.93 -40.43
N CYS A 667 -3.61 -18.50 -39.49
CA CYS A 667 -3.96 -19.32 -38.34
C CYS A 667 -4.84 -20.51 -38.73
N ASP A 668 -4.35 -21.72 -38.48
CA ASP A 668 -5.07 -22.98 -38.68
C ASP A 668 -5.53 -23.59 -37.34
N MET A 669 -6.32 -22.82 -36.58
CA MET A 669 -7.04 -23.33 -35.41
C MET A 669 -8.37 -23.99 -35.82
N GLY A 670 -8.76 -25.05 -35.12
CA GLY A 670 -10.10 -25.66 -35.23
C GLY A 670 -11.21 -24.65 -34.97
N LEU A 671 -12.37 -24.84 -35.61
CA LEU A 671 -13.49 -23.88 -35.61
C LEU A 671 -13.98 -23.52 -34.19
N GLU A 672 -14.03 -24.50 -33.29
CA GLU A 672 -14.41 -24.32 -31.88
C GLU A 672 -13.42 -23.41 -31.13
N ASN A 673 -12.10 -23.63 -31.30
CA ASN A 673 -11.07 -22.80 -30.68
C ASN A 673 -11.06 -21.36 -31.23
N LYS A 674 -11.42 -21.18 -32.51
CA LYS A 674 -11.55 -19.84 -33.13
C LYS A 674 -12.69 -19.00 -32.54
N LEU A 675 -13.66 -19.63 -31.89
CA LEU A 675 -14.81 -18.98 -31.28
C LEU A 675 -14.63 -18.89 -29.76
N ASP A 676 -14.51 -20.03 -29.07
CA ASP A 676 -14.57 -20.05 -27.60
C ASP A 676 -13.32 -19.44 -26.95
N GLN A 677 -12.11 -19.69 -27.42
CA GLN A 677 -10.90 -19.10 -26.82
C GLN A 677 -10.68 -17.63 -27.19
N ASN A 678 -11.50 -17.10 -28.12
CA ASN A 678 -11.34 -15.76 -28.69
C ASN A 678 -12.48 -14.81 -28.32
N PHE A 679 -13.50 -15.29 -27.63
CA PHE A 679 -14.64 -14.48 -27.24
C PHE A 679 -14.42 -13.84 -25.88
N SER A 680 -14.19 -12.53 -25.88
CA SER A 680 -14.03 -11.71 -24.69
C SER A 680 -15.28 -10.87 -24.47
N VAL A 681 -15.78 -10.89 -23.24
CA VAL A 681 -16.88 -10.05 -22.76
C VAL A 681 -16.36 -9.27 -21.55
N PHE A 682 -16.46 -7.95 -21.58
CA PHE A 682 -15.83 -7.09 -20.57
C PHE A 682 -16.48 -5.70 -20.48
N PRO A 683 -16.35 -4.99 -19.35
CA PRO A 683 -15.90 -5.53 -18.07
C PRO A 683 -16.92 -6.54 -17.54
N VAL A 684 -16.49 -7.49 -16.72
CA VAL A 684 -17.40 -8.35 -15.96
C VAL A 684 -16.97 -8.26 -14.50
N PRO A 685 -17.85 -7.86 -13.57
CA PRO A 685 -19.18 -7.27 -13.79
C PRO A 685 -19.15 -5.94 -14.58
N ALA A 686 -20.28 -5.58 -15.20
CA ALA A 686 -20.49 -4.30 -15.89
C ALA A 686 -21.64 -3.50 -15.27
N SER A 687 -21.52 -2.17 -15.26
CA SER A 687 -22.56 -1.27 -14.69
C SER A 687 -23.17 -0.30 -15.70
N GLN A 688 -22.43 0.11 -16.72
CA GLN A 688 -22.89 1.11 -17.70
C GLN A 688 -22.83 0.60 -19.13
N THR A 689 -21.67 0.08 -19.52
CA THR A 689 -21.39 -0.38 -20.88
C THR A 689 -20.74 -1.75 -20.82
N LEU A 690 -21.24 -2.67 -21.63
CA LEU A 690 -20.64 -3.97 -21.89
C LEU A 690 -20.03 -3.97 -23.28
N TYR A 691 -18.82 -4.46 -23.39
CA TYR A 691 -18.12 -4.72 -24.64
C TYR A 691 -18.06 -6.21 -24.88
N ALA A 692 -18.14 -6.59 -26.14
CA ALA A 692 -17.93 -7.95 -26.55
C ALA A 692 -17.19 -7.98 -27.88
N GLN A 693 -16.19 -8.84 -28.00
CA GLN A 693 -15.46 -9.02 -29.25
C GLN A 693 -15.05 -10.47 -29.39
N VAL A 694 -15.13 -10.98 -30.61
CA VAL A 694 -14.48 -12.24 -30.99
C VAL A 694 -13.24 -11.85 -31.77
N ASN A 695 -12.08 -11.88 -31.12
CA ASN A 695 -10.87 -11.23 -31.64
C ASN A 695 -10.56 -11.66 -33.08
N GLY A 696 -10.54 -10.69 -34.00
CA GLY A 696 -10.27 -10.91 -35.44
C GLY A 696 -11.51 -11.27 -36.28
N LEU A 697 -12.71 -11.27 -35.72
CA LEU A 697 -13.97 -11.56 -36.41
C LEU A 697 -14.99 -10.42 -36.21
N ASP A 698 -15.82 -10.19 -37.23
CA ASP A 698 -16.99 -9.34 -37.09
C ASP A 698 -18.12 -10.10 -36.39
N ILE A 699 -18.69 -9.48 -35.36
CA ILE A 699 -19.96 -9.89 -34.78
C ILE A 699 -21.07 -9.46 -35.75
N THR A 700 -21.76 -10.44 -36.34
CA THR A 700 -22.82 -10.23 -37.34
C THR A 700 -24.19 -10.08 -36.70
N ALA A 701 -24.39 -10.65 -35.51
CA ALA A 701 -25.57 -10.49 -34.69
C ALA A 701 -25.27 -10.80 -33.22
N TYR A 702 -26.16 -10.37 -32.32
CA TYR A 702 -26.10 -10.74 -30.91
C TYR A 702 -27.49 -10.93 -30.30
N GLN A 703 -27.53 -11.67 -29.20
CA GLN A 703 -28.69 -11.86 -28.35
C GLN A 703 -28.24 -11.87 -26.88
N ILE A 704 -28.98 -11.15 -26.04
CA ILE A 704 -28.82 -11.16 -24.59
C ILE A 704 -30.03 -11.83 -23.97
N THR A 705 -29.80 -12.83 -23.13
CA THR A 705 -30.85 -13.56 -22.40
C THR A 705 -30.60 -13.51 -20.89
N ASP A 706 -31.66 -13.48 -20.11
CA ASP A 706 -31.56 -13.69 -18.66
C ASP A 706 -31.48 -15.19 -18.31
N MET A 707 -31.23 -15.51 -17.03
CA MET A 707 -31.15 -16.89 -16.56
C MET A 707 -32.46 -17.69 -16.65
N GLN A 708 -33.59 -17.05 -16.95
CA GLN A 708 -34.86 -17.71 -17.25
C GLN A 708 -35.05 -17.95 -18.76
N GLY A 709 -34.06 -17.60 -19.59
CA GLY A 709 -34.09 -17.74 -21.04
C GLY A 709 -34.91 -16.66 -21.76
N ARG A 710 -35.31 -15.59 -21.07
CA ARG A 710 -36.02 -14.48 -21.72
C ARG A 710 -35.02 -13.58 -22.43
N GLN A 711 -35.31 -13.28 -23.71
CA GLN A 711 -34.51 -12.33 -24.48
C GLN A 711 -34.75 -10.91 -23.96
N ILE A 712 -33.68 -10.22 -23.60
CA ILE A 712 -33.71 -8.83 -23.11
C ILE A 712 -33.11 -7.83 -24.12
N GLY A 713 -32.30 -8.29 -25.06
CA GLY A 713 -31.74 -7.47 -26.14
C GLY A 713 -31.29 -8.32 -27.32
N ALA A 714 -31.37 -7.79 -28.54
CA ALA A 714 -30.82 -8.44 -29.72
C ALA A 714 -30.65 -7.44 -30.86
N ALA A 715 -29.65 -7.68 -31.72
CA ALA A 715 -29.55 -7.03 -33.02
C ALA A 715 -29.03 -8.00 -34.06
N GLN A 716 -29.31 -7.69 -35.33
CA GLN A 716 -28.91 -8.46 -36.50
C GLN A 716 -28.23 -7.52 -37.50
N ASN A 717 -27.38 -8.07 -38.36
CA ASN A 717 -26.64 -7.33 -39.39
C ASN A 717 -25.74 -6.21 -38.82
N THR A 718 -25.14 -6.43 -37.65
CA THR A 718 -24.29 -5.44 -36.97
C THR A 718 -22.95 -5.25 -37.70
N LYS A 719 -22.31 -6.35 -38.12
CA LYS A 719 -20.95 -6.37 -38.72
C LYS A 719 -19.98 -5.46 -37.97
N LEU A 720 -19.82 -5.73 -36.67
CA LEU A 720 -18.99 -4.92 -35.78
C LEU A 720 -17.78 -5.73 -35.31
N PRO A 721 -16.56 -5.18 -35.38
CA PRO A 721 -15.38 -5.83 -34.80
C PRO A 721 -15.43 -5.82 -33.25
N VAL A 722 -16.08 -4.81 -32.68
CA VAL A 722 -16.37 -4.71 -31.24
C VAL A 722 -17.82 -4.32 -31.07
N LEU A 723 -18.57 -5.13 -30.34
CA LEU A 723 -19.93 -4.83 -29.93
C LEU A 723 -19.91 -3.95 -28.68
N VAL A 724 -20.59 -2.82 -28.73
CA VAL A 724 -20.73 -1.88 -27.59
C VAL A 724 -22.20 -1.83 -27.19
N LEU A 725 -22.49 -2.28 -25.97
CA LEU A 725 -23.85 -2.41 -25.44
C LEU A 725 -24.03 -1.47 -24.25
N PRO A 726 -24.89 -0.44 -24.35
CA PRO A 726 -25.36 0.27 -23.17
C PRO A 726 -26.27 -0.67 -22.37
N ILE A 727 -25.93 -0.89 -21.09
CA ILE A 727 -26.63 -1.85 -20.22
C ILE A 727 -27.22 -1.19 -18.96
N SER A 728 -27.08 0.13 -18.82
CA SER A 728 -27.52 0.89 -17.64
C SER A 728 -29.03 0.81 -17.34
N GLU A 729 -29.85 0.41 -18.32
CA GLU A 729 -31.30 0.22 -18.15
C GLU A 729 -31.67 -1.20 -17.69
N TYR A 730 -30.71 -2.14 -17.72
CA TYR A 730 -30.94 -3.52 -17.29
C TYR A 730 -30.82 -3.64 -15.77
N LYS A 731 -31.57 -4.57 -15.19
CA LYS A 731 -31.51 -4.81 -13.75
C LYS A 731 -30.23 -5.55 -13.39
N ALA A 732 -29.71 -5.32 -12.19
CA ALA A 732 -28.64 -6.14 -11.63
C ALA A 732 -29.01 -7.64 -11.69
N GLY A 733 -28.07 -8.47 -12.11
CA GLY A 733 -28.30 -9.90 -12.33
C GLY A 733 -27.29 -10.56 -13.27
N VAL A 734 -27.47 -11.86 -13.48
CA VAL A 734 -26.65 -12.68 -14.39
C VAL A 734 -27.36 -12.82 -15.74
N TYR A 735 -26.61 -12.68 -16.82
CA TYR A 735 -27.10 -12.72 -18.19
C TYR A 735 -26.17 -13.54 -19.08
N ILE A 736 -26.68 -14.01 -20.21
CA ILE A 736 -25.92 -14.70 -21.24
C ILE A 736 -25.92 -13.83 -22.49
N LEU A 737 -24.73 -13.46 -22.96
CA LEU A 737 -24.52 -12.85 -24.26
C LEU A 737 -24.13 -13.94 -25.26
N THR A 738 -24.93 -14.05 -26.31
CA THR A 738 -24.68 -14.91 -27.47
C THR A 738 -24.38 -14.02 -28.67
N VAL A 739 -23.30 -14.30 -29.39
CA VAL A 739 -22.92 -13.57 -30.61
C VAL A 739 -22.76 -14.51 -31.79
N ASP A 740 -23.19 -14.06 -32.96
CA ASP A 740 -23.01 -14.75 -34.23
C ASP A 740 -21.83 -14.13 -34.99
N THR A 741 -21.04 -14.98 -35.63
CA THR A 741 -19.89 -14.61 -36.46
C THR A 741 -19.93 -15.38 -37.78
N PRO A 742 -19.08 -15.07 -38.78
CA PRO A 742 -18.97 -15.87 -40.00
C PRO A 742 -18.61 -17.34 -39.78
N TYR A 743 -18.04 -17.69 -38.62
CA TYR A 743 -17.60 -19.05 -38.30
C TYR A 743 -18.56 -19.82 -37.37
N GLY A 744 -19.64 -19.17 -36.91
CA GLY A 744 -20.63 -19.78 -36.01
C GLY A 744 -20.98 -18.89 -34.83
N GLN A 745 -21.67 -19.49 -33.87
CA GLN A 745 -22.20 -18.82 -32.68
C GLN A 745 -21.36 -19.16 -31.45
N VAL A 746 -21.16 -18.18 -30.56
CA VAL A 746 -20.47 -18.36 -29.27
C VAL A 746 -21.19 -17.59 -28.17
N LYS A 747 -21.10 -18.05 -26.92
CA LYS A 747 -21.78 -17.44 -25.78
C LYS A 747 -20.88 -17.28 -24.55
N ARG A 748 -21.16 -16.26 -23.75
CA ARG A 748 -20.52 -15.99 -22.45
C ARG A 748 -21.53 -15.46 -21.47
N GLU A 749 -21.34 -15.84 -20.21
CA GLU A 749 -22.07 -15.27 -19.08
C GLU A 749 -21.43 -13.93 -18.70
N PHE A 750 -22.24 -12.97 -18.27
CA PHE A 750 -21.79 -11.73 -17.66
C PHE A 750 -22.74 -11.29 -16.55
N VAL A 751 -22.22 -10.45 -15.65
CA VAL A 751 -22.94 -9.94 -14.49
C VAL A 751 -23.15 -8.43 -14.65
N ILE A 752 -24.37 -7.97 -14.37
CA ILE A 752 -24.71 -6.55 -14.22
C ILE A 752 -24.86 -6.25 -12.73
N GLU A 753 -24.20 -5.20 -12.25
CA GLU A 753 -24.28 -4.72 -10.85
C GLU A 753 -25.24 -3.53 -10.67
#